data_AF-A0A814CEB9-F1
#
_entry.id   AF-A0A814CEB9-F1
#
_cell.length_a   1.000
_cell.length_b   1.000
_cell.length_c   1.000
_cell.angle_alpha   90.00
_cell.angle_beta   90.00
_cell.angle_gamma   90.00
#
_symmetry.space_group_name_H-M   'P 1'
#
loop_
_entity.id
_entity.type
_entity.pdbx_description
1 polymer ?
#
loop_
_entity_poly.entity_id
_entity_poly.type
_entity_poly.pdbx_seq_one_letter_code
_entity_poly.pdbx_strand_id
1 'polypeptide(L)'
;MMSKQVENRTEELGSMCIILHRERSFHNVDTRILKSAIQKYARRAMFSPKGLWCLIELDLFSLIEIKPNLYPKCQITEKQIQQNAVRMRSNMINRLVAMMSEDVGPCNSRLPSQIYRLYLQWIKTRRESSSRKTLLELYYFVANDKTQRIRLLSDLRTIYNLPEYLTENKNLHRKLLEKFQMTELIDVMYENQSKRKTKQQLCDLIIEHLKKKSELAFAYLSLLFQRNDQALTNQRLWPYIIQKSPFPDSTKALAFFYKTLKHKEHYLYLYHAMAFIIYEDTIRQVDQRITFPDDINVDQLYQDHFNDKTVIELDSFVFDRHTGVETSRSDFAIEGAQVTNECKELFNEKYRKMYQEFKVMIDDEEEQAKSKKKTKRKNFDEGESTTRKLTKASSTNETIDDNFDSEIIRLGYQFDVQFQSFVTDELSKLAQGQCRTSVRKKAVFISSDYVYKGPYSSSIPGDRKRFFYNLYFTRALITLEEYLKIPDQFRSIVDWCSIVKITNTNDYYLKQKALGQLSTEENDQEIVTTKIESNVKVLRRGSHINRLNELEKDKSNFQDENKQILQACLQHMYLRYLLNIGDSGTWNILVRRDEVKGICGIDFEEIRTEKEKVANDPLTMIMSKVSKQQRDLYGKYTNGIIIFKEKIDLSSELAKTLSEKFQIDVQNVNKRIEQYANCISKKN
;
A
#
# COMPACT_ATOMS: atom_id res chain seq x y z
N MET A 1 26.70 25.29 43.11
CA MET A 1 25.31 24.93 43.47
C MET A 1 24.37 25.13 42.28
N MET A 2 24.53 24.35 41.20
CA MET A 2 23.54 24.18 40.12
C MET A 2 23.79 22.81 39.45
N SER A 3 23.70 21.73 40.23
CA SER A 3 23.89 20.36 39.72
C SER A 3 22.83 19.37 40.23
N LYS A 4 21.60 19.85 40.45
CA LYS A 4 20.43 19.03 40.77
C LYS A 4 19.19 19.48 39.98
N GLN A 5 19.28 19.49 38.65
CA GLN A 5 18.14 19.69 37.73
C GLN A 5 18.12 18.61 36.63
N VAL A 6 18.39 17.36 36.99
CA VAL A 6 18.30 16.23 36.04
C VAL A 6 17.03 15.38 36.29
N GLU A 7 16.28 15.63 37.36
CA GLU A 7 15.07 14.84 37.71
C GLU A 7 13.72 15.41 37.21
N ASN A 8 13.65 16.59 36.58
CA ASN A 8 12.39 17.13 36.02
C ASN A 8 12.17 16.87 34.51
N ARG A 9 13.00 16.07 33.84
CA ARG A 9 12.96 15.94 32.37
C ARG A 9 11.73 15.22 31.79
N THR A 10 10.96 14.50 32.61
CA THR A 10 9.73 13.81 32.17
C THR A 10 8.49 14.70 32.14
N GLU A 11 8.47 15.84 32.84
CA GLU A 11 7.35 16.80 32.77
C GLU A 11 7.28 17.48 31.40
N GLU A 12 8.42 17.65 30.71
CA GLU A 12 8.49 18.40 29.43
C GLU A 12 7.79 17.72 28.23
N LEU A 13 7.51 16.41 28.29
CA LEU A 13 6.87 15.69 27.19
C LEU A 13 5.40 15.33 27.42
N GLY A 14 4.85 15.65 28.60
CA GLY A 14 3.49 15.27 28.97
C GLY A 14 3.25 13.76 28.78
N SER A 15 2.14 13.42 28.12
CA SER A 15 1.72 12.03 27.84
C SER A 15 2.03 11.57 26.40
N MET A 16 2.95 12.23 25.70
CA MET A 16 3.23 11.89 24.30
C MET A 16 3.65 10.43 24.12
N CYS A 17 3.06 9.77 23.12
CA CYS A 17 3.46 8.44 22.66
C CYS A 17 3.68 8.46 21.15
N ILE A 18 4.78 7.87 20.67
CA ILE A 18 5.13 7.83 19.24
C ILE A 18 5.27 6.41 18.70
N ILE A 19 4.74 5.42 19.42
CA ILE A 19 4.70 4.03 18.94
C ILE A 19 3.67 3.96 17.81
N LEU A 20 4.07 3.38 16.68
CA LEU A 20 3.20 3.25 15.50
C LEU A 20 1.86 2.58 15.87
N HIS A 21 0.74 3.18 15.43
CA HIS A 21 -0.65 2.80 15.75
C HIS A 21 -1.09 3.03 17.20
N ARG A 22 -0.23 3.63 18.03
CA ARG A 22 -0.51 4.01 19.41
C ARG A 22 -0.08 5.45 19.67
N GLU A 23 0.00 6.26 18.62
CA GLU A 23 0.46 7.64 18.74
C GLU A 23 -0.52 8.45 19.60
N ARG A 24 0.01 9.08 20.66
CA ARG A 24 -0.69 9.94 21.60
C ARG A 24 0.01 11.28 21.67
N SER A 25 -0.76 12.35 21.76
CA SER A 25 -0.24 13.72 21.85
C SER A 25 0.15 14.10 23.28
N PHE A 26 0.54 15.36 23.50
CA PHE A 26 1.00 15.86 24.80
C PHE A 26 -0.05 15.68 25.90
N HIS A 27 -1.31 15.93 25.56
CA HIS A 27 -2.45 15.70 26.45
C HIS A 27 -3.10 14.31 26.29
N ASN A 28 -2.34 13.30 25.85
CA ASN A 28 -2.77 11.91 25.70
C ASN A 28 -3.93 11.68 24.71
N VAL A 29 -4.11 12.54 23.70
CA VAL A 29 -5.18 12.38 22.71
C VAL A 29 -4.69 11.52 21.53
N ASP A 30 -5.56 10.67 20.98
CA ASP A 30 -5.25 9.93 19.75
C ASP A 30 -4.95 10.88 18.59
N THR A 31 -3.81 10.70 17.92
CA THR A 31 -3.48 11.56 16.77
C THR A 31 -4.47 11.41 15.61
N ARG A 32 -5.24 10.32 15.53
CA ARG A 32 -6.33 10.16 14.54
C ARG A 32 -7.49 11.13 14.83
N ILE A 33 -7.83 11.32 16.11
CA ILE A 33 -8.85 12.27 16.53
C ILE A 33 -8.38 13.69 16.21
N LEU A 34 -7.15 14.05 16.58
CA LEU A 34 -6.59 15.38 16.31
C LEU A 34 -6.56 15.72 14.81
N LYS A 35 -6.17 14.77 13.96
CA LYS A 35 -6.17 14.94 12.49
C LYS A 35 -7.57 15.13 11.93
N SER A 36 -8.56 14.40 12.44
CA SER A 36 -9.96 14.60 12.06
C SER A 36 -10.47 15.97 12.53
N ALA A 37 -10.12 16.35 13.76
CA ALA A 37 -10.51 17.62 14.37
C ALA A 37 -10.04 18.83 13.54
N ILE A 38 -8.74 18.94 13.26
CA ILE A 38 -8.20 20.09 12.51
C ILE A 38 -8.90 20.26 11.16
N GLN A 39 -9.20 19.15 10.46
CA GLN A 39 -9.86 19.19 9.17
C GLN A 39 -11.32 19.61 9.30
N LYS A 40 -12.08 19.07 10.26
CA LYS A 40 -13.50 19.38 10.42
C LYS A 40 -13.72 20.80 10.91
N TYR A 41 -12.90 21.30 11.82
CA TYR A 41 -12.91 22.72 12.17
C TYR A 41 -12.58 23.59 10.96
N ALA A 42 -11.58 23.22 10.16
CA ALA A 42 -11.24 23.98 8.95
C ALA A 42 -12.38 23.99 7.93
N ARG A 43 -13.02 22.84 7.68
CA ARG A 43 -14.19 22.70 6.78
C ARG A 43 -15.39 23.53 7.25
N ARG A 44 -15.55 23.65 8.57
CA ARG A 44 -16.61 24.45 9.22
C ARG A 44 -16.25 25.92 9.41
N ALA A 45 -15.15 26.38 8.82
CA ALA A 45 -14.72 27.77 8.89
C ALA A 45 -14.40 28.25 10.33
N MET A 46 -13.93 27.33 11.17
CA MET A 46 -13.69 27.55 12.59
C MET A 46 -12.19 27.66 12.89
N PHE A 47 -11.61 28.83 12.64
CA PHE A 47 -10.32 29.21 13.23
C PHE A 47 -10.51 29.52 14.73
N SER A 48 -10.71 28.46 15.51
CA SER A 48 -11.15 28.50 16.90
C SER A 48 -10.05 28.04 17.86
N PRO A 49 -10.17 28.32 19.17
CA PRO A 49 -9.27 27.78 20.18
C PRO A 49 -9.15 26.25 20.12
N LYS A 50 -10.25 25.51 19.88
CA LYS A 50 -10.24 24.04 19.75
C LYS A 50 -9.46 23.55 18.53
N GLY A 51 -9.60 24.22 17.38
CA GLY A 51 -8.84 23.91 16.17
C GLY A 51 -7.34 24.19 16.35
N LEU A 52 -7.01 25.34 16.95
CA LEU A 52 -5.63 25.73 17.28
C LEU A 52 -4.98 24.78 18.28
N TRP A 53 -5.70 24.39 19.33
CA TRP A 53 -5.24 23.42 20.32
C TRP A 53 -4.87 22.08 19.66
N CYS A 54 -5.73 21.57 18.77
CA CYS A 54 -5.44 20.34 18.01
C CYS A 54 -4.20 20.47 17.11
N LEU A 55 -4.01 21.63 16.48
CA LEU A 55 -2.84 21.90 15.65
C LEU A 55 -1.55 21.92 16.48
N ILE A 56 -1.57 22.59 17.64
CA ILE A 56 -0.44 22.66 18.57
C ILE A 56 -0.08 21.26 19.06
N GLU A 57 -1.05 20.45 19.51
CA GLU A 57 -0.82 19.06 19.92
C GLU A 57 -0.09 18.23 18.86
N LEU A 58 -0.41 18.43 17.58
CA LEU A 58 0.25 17.74 16.46
C LEU A 58 1.64 18.31 16.13
N ASP A 59 1.88 19.61 16.36
CA ASP A 59 3.21 20.20 16.19
C ASP A 59 4.17 19.90 17.34
N LEU A 60 3.68 19.65 18.56
CA LEU A 60 4.52 19.35 19.74
C LEU A 60 5.39 18.09 19.58
N PHE A 61 5.07 17.20 18.63
CA PHE A 61 6.01 16.16 18.19
C PHE A 61 7.36 16.72 17.68
N SER A 62 7.47 18.02 17.44
CA SER A 62 8.70 18.74 17.08
C SER A 62 9.75 18.64 18.17
N LEU A 63 9.32 18.65 19.44
CA LEU A 63 10.20 18.47 20.60
C LEU A 63 10.94 17.13 20.53
N ILE A 64 10.20 16.06 20.20
CA ILE A 64 10.74 14.70 20.04
C ILE A 64 11.57 14.58 18.75
N GLU A 65 11.16 15.25 17.66
CA GLU A 65 11.92 15.27 16.41
C GLU A 65 13.31 15.90 16.59
N ILE A 66 13.40 16.99 17.35
CA ILE A 66 14.64 17.73 17.61
C ILE A 66 15.49 17.04 18.69
N LYS A 67 14.84 16.57 19.77
CA LYS A 67 15.49 15.95 20.93
C LYS A 67 14.88 14.57 21.22
N PRO A 68 15.17 13.53 20.41
CA PRO A 68 14.58 12.21 20.58
C PRO A 68 14.94 11.54 21.91
N ASN A 69 16.07 11.94 22.51
CA ASN A 69 16.52 11.46 23.81
C ASN A 69 15.65 11.93 25.00
N LEU A 70 14.75 12.90 24.80
CA LEU A 70 13.76 13.26 25.82
C LEU A 70 12.73 12.15 26.02
N TYR A 71 12.46 11.36 24.98
CA TYR A 71 11.43 10.31 25.04
C TYR A 71 11.93 9.15 25.91
N PRO A 72 11.13 8.64 26.87
CA PRO A 72 11.55 7.61 27.80
C PRO A 72 12.10 6.37 27.07
N LYS A 73 13.18 5.78 27.60
CA LYS A 73 13.78 4.57 27.05
C LYS A 73 12.74 3.47 26.97
N CYS A 74 12.38 3.12 25.75
CA CYS A 74 11.43 2.07 25.40
C CYS A 74 12.12 1.05 24.48
N GLN A 75 11.39 0.04 24.03
CA GLN A 75 11.92 -1.01 23.13
C GLN A 75 12.29 -0.52 21.72
N ILE A 76 12.23 0.79 21.45
CA ILE A 76 12.59 1.40 20.16
C ILE A 76 13.79 2.34 20.30
N THR A 77 14.62 2.38 19.25
CA THR A 77 15.85 3.18 19.19
C THR A 77 15.55 4.68 19.04
N GLU A 78 16.47 5.56 19.45
CA GLU A 78 16.36 7.02 19.23
C GLU A 78 16.13 7.39 17.74
N LYS A 79 16.76 6.66 16.82
CA LYS A 79 16.53 6.82 15.37
C LYS A 79 15.07 6.54 15.00
N GLN A 80 14.48 5.46 15.53
CA GLN A 80 13.07 5.14 15.30
C GLN A 80 12.13 6.17 15.94
N ILE A 81 12.49 6.66 17.14
CA ILE A 81 11.75 7.70 17.85
C ILE A 81 11.69 8.96 16.98
N GLN A 82 12.84 9.44 16.52
CA GLN A 82 12.94 10.59 15.64
C GLN A 82 12.18 10.39 14.33
N GLN A 83 12.34 9.23 13.67
CA GLN A 83 11.64 8.92 12.42
C GLN A 83 10.10 8.93 12.58
N ASN A 84 9.58 8.43 13.69
CA ASN A 84 8.14 8.45 13.96
C ASN A 84 7.63 9.88 14.20
N ALA A 85 8.38 10.70 14.94
CA ALA A 85 8.06 12.12 15.13
C ALA A 85 8.09 12.89 13.79
N VAL A 86 9.11 12.65 12.95
CA VAL A 86 9.19 13.21 11.60
C VAL A 86 7.96 12.82 10.78
N ARG A 87 7.57 11.54 10.82
CA ARG A 87 6.38 11.04 10.11
C ARG A 87 5.11 11.73 10.57
N MET A 88 4.92 11.92 11.88
CA MET A 88 3.73 12.59 12.42
C MET A 88 3.60 14.02 11.90
N ARG A 89 4.66 14.82 12.01
CA ARG A 89 4.65 16.20 11.53
C ARG A 89 4.55 16.32 10.02
N SER A 90 5.19 15.42 9.27
CA SER A 90 5.02 15.34 7.80
C SER A 90 3.58 14.99 7.40
N ASN A 91 2.91 14.11 8.16
CA ASN A 91 1.51 13.79 7.89
C ASN A 91 0.57 14.96 8.21
N MET A 92 0.84 15.71 9.29
CA MET A 92 0.08 16.91 9.65
C MET A 92 0.17 17.97 8.55
N ILE A 93 1.38 18.36 8.13
CA ILE A 93 1.55 19.38 7.09
C ILE A 93 0.91 18.95 5.75
N ASN A 94 1.05 17.67 5.39
CA ASN A 94 0.42 17.15 4.17
C ASN A 94 -1.11 17.21 4.26
N ARG A 95 -1.70 17.04 5.44
CA ARG A 95 -3.15 17.16 5.63
C ARG A 95 -3.61 18.61 5.45
N LEU A 96 -2.86 19.58 5.94
CA LEU A 96 -3.15 21.01 5.71
C LEU A 96 -3.10 21.37 4.22
N VAL A 97 -2.09 20.86 3.49
CA VAL A 97 -1.99 21.05 2.03
C VAL A 97 -3.12 20.35 1.28
N ALA A 98 -3.54 19.15 1.71
CA ALA A 98 -4.67 18.45 1.10
C ALA A 98 -5.99 19.21 1.32
N MET A 99 -6.23 19.73 2.53
CA MET A 99 -7.42 20.52 2.90
C MET A 99 -7.62 21.74 2.00
N MET A 100 -6.55 22.38 1.54
CA MET A 100 -6.63 23.47 0.56
C MET A 100 -7.36 23.04 -0.73
N SER A 101 -7.13 21.83 -1.22
CA SER A 101 -7.79 21.36 -2.46
C SER A 101 -9.11 20.66 -2.18
N GLU A 102 -9.20 19.90 -1.09
CA GLU A 102 -10.39 19.11 -0.78
C GLU A 102 -11.53 19.94 -0.16
N ASP A 103 -11.21 20.76 0.85
CA ASP A 103 -12.18 21.41 1.72
C ASP A 103 -12.38 22.89 1.37
N VAL A 104 -11.31 23.61 0.97
CA VAL A 104 -11.43 24.97 0.44
C VAL A 104 -11.79 24.95 -1.05
N GLY A 105 -11.12 24.09 -1.81
CA GLY A 105 -11.38 23.93 -3.24
C GLY A 105 -10.89 25.11 -4.08
N PRO A 106 -11.39 25.25 -5.32
CA PRO A 106 -10.90 26.26 -6.26
C PRO A 106 -11.46 27.68 -6.03
N CYS A 107 -12.25 27.92 -4.97
CA CYS A 107 -12.84 29.23 -4.66
C CYS A 107 -11.80 30.34 -4.46
N ASN A 108 -10.60 29.99 -4.00
CA ASN A 108 -9.51 30.95 -3.81
C ASN A 108 -8.36 30.66 -4.76
N SER A 109 -8.24 31.47 -5.81
CA SER A 109 -7.27 31.27 -6.86
C SER A 109 -5.83 31.46 -6.39
N ARG A 110 -5.58 32.26 -5.34
CA ARG A 110 -4.23 32.57 -4.83
C ARG A 110 -3.76 31.57 -3.78
N LEU A 111 -4.68 30.89 -3.12
CA LEU A 111 -4.41 30.04 -1.97
C LEU A 111 -3.32 28.98 -2.26
N PRO A 112 -3.31 28.25 -3.41
CA PRO A 112 -2.23 27.29 -3.67
C PRO A 112 -0.83 27.88 -3.70
N SER A 113 -0.65 29.06 -4.30
CA SER A 113 0.65 29.75 -4.30
C SER A 113 1.06 30.22 -2.90
N GLN A 114 0.10 30.65 -2.06
CA GLN A 114 0.35 31.04 -0.67
C GLN A 114 0.76 29.83 0.18
N ILE A 115 -0.04 28.76 0.15
CA ILE A 115 0.23 27.51 0.86
C ILE A 115 1.58 26.91 0.42
N TYR A 116 1.92 26.98 -0.87
CA TYR A 116 3.24 26.54 -1.37
C TYR A 116 4.41 27.31 -0.75
N ARG A 117 4.34 28.64 -0.69
CA ARG A 117 5.39 29.45 -0.07
C ARG A 117 5.56 29.13 1.41
N LEU A 118 4.44 29.04 2.14
CA LEU A 118 4.45 28.69 3.56
C LEU A 118 4.93 27.25 3.80
N TYR A 119 4.54 26.30 2.95
CA TYR A 119 5.01 24.92 3.00
C TYR A 119 6.54 24.84 2.84
N LEU A 120 7.11 25.54 1.86
CA LEU A 120 8.56 25.58 1.67
C LEU A 120 9.27 26.28 2.83
N GLN A 121 8.71 27.38 3.34
CA GLN A 121 9.24 28.06 4.52
C GLN A 121 9.23 27.14 5.74
N TRP A 122 8.12 26.42 5.97
CA TRP A 122 8.00 25.48 7.07
C TRP A 122 9.00 24.33 6.93
N ILE A 123 9.21 23.77 5.73
CA ILE A 123 10.26 22.76 5.52
C ILE A 123 11.63 23.30 5.91
N LYS A 124 11.94 24.53 5.47
CA LYS A 124 13.24 25.17 5.72
C LYS A 124 13.48 25.39 7.21
N THR A 125 12.47 25.87 7.94
CA THR A 125 12.59 26.23 9.37
C THR A 125 12.02 25.18 10.31
N ARG A 126 11.68 23.97 9.82
CA ARG A 126 10.90 22.94 10.54
C ARG A 126 11.38 22.61 11.96
N ARG A 127 12.68 22.77 12.22
CA ARG A 127 13.34 22.48 13.51
C ARG A 127 13.53 23.71 14.40
N GLU A 128 13.00 24.85 13.98
CA GLU A 128 13.08 26.13 14.67
C GLU A 128 11.70 26.51 15.23
N SER A 129 11.67 27.31 16.29
CA SER A 129 10.42 27.87 16.84
C SER A 129 9.67 28.73 15.81
N SER A 130 10.40 29.39 14.90
CA SER A 130 9.84 30.22 13.82
C SER A 130 8.87 29.44 12.91
N SER A 131 9.02 28.12 12.80
CA SER A 131 8.11 27.27 12.01
C SER A 131 6.69 27.22 12.56
N ARG A 132 6.50 27.47 13.87
CA ARG A 132 5.17 27.49 14.52
C ARG A 132 4.28 28.54 13.90
N LYS A 133 4.79 29.76 13.69
CA LYS A 133 4.05 30.84 13.02
C LYS A 133 3.64 30.44 11.60
N THR A 134 4.57 29.85 10.85
CA THR A 134 4.29 29.39 9.48
C THR A 134 3.19 28.32 9.45
N LEU A 135 3.16 27.42 10.44
CA LEU A 135 2.13 26.40 10.57
C LEU A 135 0.76 26.98 10.92
N LEU A 136 0.73 27.95 11.85
CA LEU A 136 -0.50 28.66 12.21
C LEU A 136 -1.06 29.46 11.02
N GLU A 137 -0.19 30.11 10.24
CA GLU A 137 -0.58 30.80 9.01
C GLU A 137 -1.23 29.83 8.00
N LEU A 138 -0.61 28.67 7.77
CA LEU A 138 -1.18 27.63 6.91
C LEU A 138 -2.57 27.20 7.37
N TYR A 139 -2.75 26.96 8.66
CA TYR A 139 -4.03 26.55 9.21
C TYR A 139 -5.08 27.66 9.14
N TYR A 140 -4.68 28.90 9.42
CA TYR A 140 -5.55 30.06 9.30
C TYR A 140 -6.10 30.19 7.88
N PHE A 141 -5.26 30.07 6.85
CA PHE A 141 -5.72 30.20 5.46
C PHE A 141 -6.76 29.15 5.03
N VAL A 142 -6.81 27.99 5.69
CA VAL A 142 -7.79 26.94 5.40
C VAL A 142 -8.97 26.92 6.38
N ALA A 143 -8.82 27.49 7.57
CA ALA A 143 -9.82 27.47 8.64
C ALA A 143 -10.53 28.81 8.89
N ASN A 144 -10.03 29.92 8.34
CA ASN A 144 -10.61 31.24 8.59
C ASN A 144 -12.03 31.40 8.02
N ASP A 145 -12.90 32.07 8.77
CA ASP A 145 -14.30 32.32 8.45
C ASP A 145 -14.51 33.09 7.14
N LYS A 146 -13.61 34.02 6.80
CA LYS A 146 -13.65 34.78 5.56
C LYS A 146 -13.24 33.97 4.33
N THR A 147 -12.78 32.74 4.48
CA THR A 147 -12.42 31.90 3.33
C THR A 147 -13.68 31.23 2.78
N GLN A 148 -14.05 31.50 1.52
CA GLN A 148 -15.09 30.68 0.89
C GLN A 148 -14.58 29.27 0.59
N ARG A 149 -15.48 28.29 0.73
CA ARG A 149 -15.15 26.86 0.66
C ARG A 149 -16.06 26.13 -0.30
N ILE A 150 -15.57 25.07 -0.93
CA ILE A 150 -16.42 24.16 -1.69
C ILE A 150 -15.79 22.77 -1.74
N ARG A 151 -16.61 21.74 -1.56
CA ARG A 151 -16.18 20.34 -1.76
C ARG A 151 -16.32 19.88 -3.22
N LEU A 152 -16.24 20.81 -4.17
CA LEU A 152 -16.44 20.56 -5.60
C LEU A 152 -15.59 19.38 -6.10
N LEU A 153 -14.32 19.29 -5.69
CA LEU A 153 -13.45 18.20 -6.11
C LEU A 153 -13.90 16.82 -5.57
N SER A 154 -14.51 16.77 -4.39
CA SER A 154 -15.10 15.54 -3.85
C SER A 154 -16.33 15.11 -4.65
N ASP A 155 -17.16 16.09 -5.03
CA ASP A 155 -18.35 15.88 -5.84
C ASP A 155 -17.95 15.36 -7.24
N LEU A 156 -17.05 16.08 -7.94
CA LEU A 156 -16.50 15.71 -9.24
C LEU A 156 -15.85 14.32 -9.23
N ARG A 157 -15.11 13.99 -8.17
CA ARG A 157 -14.49 12.66 -8.05
C ARG A 157 -15.50 11.53 -8.10
N THR A 158 -16.67 11.74 -7.50
CA THR A 158 -17.72 10.71 -7.46
C THR A 158 -18.39 10.57 -8.82
N ILE A 159 -18.71 11.68 -9.48
CA ILE A 159 -19.46 11.70 -10.75
C ILE A 159 -18.62 11.19 -11.93
N TYR A 160 -17.33 11.50 -11.92
CA TYR A 160 -16.41 11.13 -13.00
C TYR A 160 -15.59 9.89 -12.65
N ASN A 161 -15.87 9.20 -11.54
CA ASN A 161 -15.15 8.02 -11.07
C ASN A 161 -13.62 8.23 -11.09
N LEU A 162 -13.15 9.34 -10.50
CA LEU A 162 -11.73 9.71 -10.49
C LEU A 162 -10.94 8.93 -9.42
N PRO A 163 -9.62 8.71 -9.62
CA PRO A 163 -8.75 8.05 -8.64
C PRO A 163 -8.90 8.50 -7.19
N GLU A 164 -8.65 7.52 -6.31
CA GLU A 164 -9.05 7.38 -4.91
C GLU A 164 -10.51 6.93 -4.68
N TYR A 165 -11.43 7.24 -5.61
CA TYR A 165 -12.77 6.62 -5.69
C TYR A 165 -12.99 5.84 -6.98
N LEU A 166 -11.92 5.41 -7.66
CA LEU A 166 -12.04 4.39 -8.72
C LEU A 166 -12.73 3.19 -8.10
N THR A 167 -14.06 3.13 -8.21
CA THR A 167 -14.82 2.11 -7.54
C THR A 167 -14.50 0.83 -8.24
N GLU A 168 -13.99 -0.14 -7.50
CA GLU A 168 -13.99 -1.53 -7.92
C GLU A 168 -15.40 -1.92 -8.43
N ASN A 169 -16.45 -1.25 -7.93
CA ASN A 169 -17.82 -1.38 -8.39
C ASN A 169 -18.22 -0.41 -9.53
N LYS A 170 -17.76 -0.69 -10.75
CA LYS A 170 -18.19 0.01 -11.98
C LYS A 170 -19.72 0.02 -12.18
N ASN A 171 -20.40 -1.03 -11.73
CA ASN A 171 -21.85 -1.21 -11.89
C ASN A 171 -22.61 -0.23 -11.00
N LEU A 172 -22.18 -0.02 -9.76
CA LEU A 172 -22.82 0.92 -8.85
C LEU A 172 -22.73 2.36 -9.37
N HIS A 173 -21.55 2.74 -9.85
CA HIS A 173 -21.36 4.07 -10.45
C HIS A 173 -22.24 4.24 -11.70
N ARG A 174 -22.35 3.22 -12.56
CA ARG A 174 -23.28 3.25 -13.70
C ARG A 174 -24.73 3.43 -13.26
N LYS A 175 -25.19 2.66 -12.26
CA LYS A 175 -26.54 2.80 -11.68
C LYS A 175 -26.80 4.20 -11.12
N LEU A 176 -25.79 4.81 -10.49
CA LEU A 176 -25.87 6.20 -10.03
C LEU A 176 -26.09 7.15 -11.21
N LEU A 177 -25.29 7.03 -12.28
CA LEU A 177 -25.44 7.86 -13.46
C LEU A 177 -26.82 7.67 -14.13
N GLU A 178 -27.32 6.43 -14.20
CA GLU A 178 -28.64 6.10 -14.73
C GLU A 178 -29.75 6.75 -13.89
N LYS A 179 -29.67 6.62 -12.55
CA LYS A 179 -30.62 7.25 -11.60
C LYS A 179 -30.72 8.76 -11.78
N PHE A 180 -29.60 9.43 -12.10
CA PHE A 180 -29.55 10.88 -12.30
C PHE A 180 -29.59 11.30 -13.78
N GLN A 181 -29.91 10.37 -14.69
CA GLN A 181 -30.07 10.60 -16.13
C GLN A 181 -28.83 11.25 -16.78
N MET A 182 -27.63 10.82 -16.40
CA MET A 182 -26.36 11.33 -16.94
C MET A 182 -25.96 10.56 -18.21
N THR A 183 -26.82 10.55 -19.23
CA THR A 183 -26.66 9.73 -20.45
C THR A 183 -25.33 9.98 -21.17
N GLU A 184 -24.92 11.23 -21.33
CA GLU A 184 -23.63 11.58 -21.97
C GLU A 184 -22.43 10.98 -21.22
N LEU A 185 -22.45 10.97 -19.88
CA LEU A 185 -21.38 10.35 -19.10
C LEU A 185 -21.40 8.83 -19.18
N ILE A 186 -22.60 8.23 -19.21
CA ILE A 186 -22.76 6.79 -19.44
C ILE A 186 -22.14 6.43 -20.78
N ASP A 187 -22.42 7.21 -21.82
CA ASP A 187 -21.89 7.00 -23.16
C ASP A 187 -20.36 7.12 -23.18
N VAL A 188 -19.79 8.18 -22.62
CA VAL A 188 -18.33 8.39 -22.60
C VAL A 188 -17.61 7.32 -21.79
N MET A 189 -18.15 6.93 -20.63
CA MET A 189 -17.44 6.08 -19.68
C MET A 189 -17.69 4.57 -19.89
N TYR A 190 -18.86 4.18 -20.42
CA TYR A 190 -19.30 2.78 -20.46
C TYR A 190 -19.68 2.26 -21.85
N GLU A 191 -20.49 2.98 -22.62
CA GLU A 191 -21.06 2.46 -23.88
C GLU A 191 -20.14 2.69 -25.08
N ASN A 192 -19.52 3.87 -25.19
CA ASN A 192 -18.89 4.33 -26.42
C ASN A 192 -17.41 4.69 -26.23
N GLN A 193 -16.54 3.96 -26.94
CA GLN A 193 -15.17 4.35 -27.34
C GLN A 193 -14.02 4.26 -26.31
N SER A 194 -14.25 3.97 -25.03
CA SER A 194 -13.14 3.92 -24.06
C SER A 194 -12.17 2.75 -24.26
N LYS A 195 -12.59 1.63 -24.86
CA LYS A 195 -11.69 0.51 -25.22
C LYS A 195 -10.87 0.76 -26.49
N ARG A 196 -11.25 1.72 -27.35
CA ARG A 196 -10.63 1.93 -28.68
C ARG A 196 -9.65 3.11 -28.73
N LYS A 197 -9.85 4.14 -27.92
CA LYS A 197 -8.98 5.33 -27.93
C LYS A 197 -7.58 4.95 -27.46
N THR A 198 -6.50 5.49 -28.01
CA THR A 198 -5.15 5.33 -27.45
C THR A 198 -4.98 6.23 -26.23
N LYS A 199 -3.94 6.01 -25.42
CA LYS A 199 -3.62 6.93 -24.32
C LYS A 199 -3.40 8.36 -24.84
N GLN A 200 -2.84 8.47 -26.04
CA GLN A 200 -2.57 9.76 -26.65
C GLN A 200 -3.87 10.50 -27.00
N GLN A 201 -4.79 9.81 -27.65
CA GLN A 201 -6.12 10.32 -28.00
C GLN A 201 -6.92 10.73 -26.76
N LEU A 202 -6.83 9.99 -25.65
CA LEU A 202 -7.47 10.40 -24.40
C LEU A 202 -6.89 11.73 -23.88
N CYS A 203 -5.58 11.90 -23.90
CA CYS A 203 -4.95 13.16 -23.50
C CYS A 203 -5.34 14.33 -24.43
N ASP A 204 -5.46 14.08 -25.74
CA ASP A 204 -5.94 15.07 -26.70
C ASP A 204 -7.38 15.51 -26.40
N LEU A 205 -8.27 14.55 -26.09
CA LEU A 205 -9.65 14.83 -25.70
C LEU A 205 -9.73 15.62 -24.37
N ILE A 206 -8.90 15.29 -23.37
CA ILE A 206 -8.84 16.09 -22.14
C ILE A 206 -8.49 17.55 -22.48
N ILE A 207 -7.45 17.76 -23.30
CA ILE A 207 -7.02 19.09 -23.73
C ILE A 207 -8.12 19.81 -24.51
N GLU A 208 -8.79 19.12 -25.43
CA GLU A 208 -9.91 19.68 -26.20
C GLU A 208 -11.05 20.16 -25.30
N HIS A 209 -11.47 19.34 -24.34
CA HIS A 209 -12.54 19.70 -23.41
C HIS A 209 -12.10 20.80 -22.42
N LEU A 210 -10.83 20.85 -22.02
CA LEU A 210 -10.30 21.99 -21.26
C LEU A 210 -10.38 23.30 -22.06
N LYS A 211 -10.08 23.30 -23.36
CA LYS A 211 -10.24 24.50 -24.22
C LYS A 211 -11.69 24.99 -24.26
N LYS A 212 -12.64 24.05 -24.23
CA LYS A 212 -14.09 24.32 -24.21
C LYS A 212 -14.63 24.64 -22.81
N LYS A 213 -13.77 24.69 -21.77
CA LYS A 213 -14.18 24.79 -20.37
C LYS A 213 -15.25 23.75 -19.97
N SER A 214 -15.11 22.52 -20.47
CA SER A 214 -16.07 21.44 -20.29
C SER A 214 -15.62 20.44 -19.23
N GLU A 215 -16.53 20.08 -18.32
CA GLU A 215 -16.28 19.10 -17.25
C GLU A 215 -16.06 17.67 -17.77
N LEU A 216 -16.41 17.37 -19.03
CA LEU A 216 -16.08 16.08 -19.67
C LEU A 216 -14.58 15.79 -19.72
N ALA A 217 -13.73 16.82 -19.57
CA ALA A 217 -12.30 16.63 -19.35
C ALA A 217 -12.02 15.69 -18.16
N PHE A 218 -12.81 15.72 -17.10
CA PHE A 218 -12.70 14.81 -15.95
C PHE A 218 -13.09 13.36 -16.30
N ALA A 219 -14.10 13.15 -17.15
CA ALA A 219 -14.47 11.81 -17.62
C ALA A 219 -13.30 11.16 -18.39
N TYR A 220 -12.71 11.89 -19.33
CA TYR A 220 -11.55 11.40 -20.08
C TYR A 220 -10.29 11.22 -19.21
N LEU A 221 -10.13 12.05 -18.17
CA LEU A 221 -9.07 11.88 -17.18
C LEU A 221 -9.23 10.58 -16.39
N SER A 222 -10.45 10.22 -15.98
CA SER A 222 -10.71 8.92 -15.35
C SER A 222 -10.31 7.76 -16.25
N LEU A 223 -10.69 7.80 -17.53
CA LEU A 223 -10.32 6.78 -18.51
C LEU A 223 -8.81 6.69 -18.73
N LEU A 224 -8.10 7.81 -18.72
CA LEU A 224 -6.64 7.84 -18.81
C LEU A 224 -6.00 7.16 -17.58
N PHE A 225 -6.50 7.46 -16.38
CA PHE A 225 -5.98 6.86 -15.15
C PHE A 225 -6.25 5.37 -15.02
N GLN A 226 -7.37 4.86 -15.54
CA GLN A 226 -7.63 3.41 -15.60
C GLN A 226 -6.58 2.64 -16.41
N ARG A 227 -5.75 3.34 -17.20
CA ARG A 227 -4.65 2.76 -17.99
C ARG A 227 -3.27 2.94 -17.35
N ASN A 228 -3.22 3.37 -16.09
CA ASN A 228 -2.02 3.53 -15.27
C ASN A 228 -0.90 4.37 -15.92
N ASP A 229 -1.24 5.42 -16.67
CA ASP A 229 -0.22 6.24 -17.35
C ASP A 229 0.03 7.58 -16.65
N GLN A 230 0.98 7.59 -15.72
CA GLN A 230 1.44 8.82 -15.08
C GLN A 230 2.41 9.62 -15.97
N ALA A 231 3.06 8.98 -16.95
CA ALA A 231 4.06 9.62 -17.79
C ALA A 231 3.41 10.67 -18.70
N LEU A 232 2.30 10.32 -19.35
CA LEU A 232 1.60 11.23 -20.25
C LEU A 232 1.00 12.44 -19.51
N THR A 233 0.46 12.22 -18.31
CA THR A 233 0.00 13.31 -17.43
C THR A 233 1.13 14.31 -17.15
N ASN A 234 2.33 13.81 -16.85
CA ASN A 234 3.49 14.66 -16.51
C ASN A 234 4.13 15.33 -17.72
N GLN A 235 4.19 14.65 -18.86
CA GLN A 235 4.89 15.12 -20.05
C GLN A 235 4.04 16.03 -20.95
N ARG A 236 2.71 15.86 -20.94
CA ARG A 236 1.83 16.57 -21.89
C ARG A 236 0.73 17.37 -21.20
N LEU A 237 0.00 16.76 -20.27
CA LEU A 237 -1.16 17.40 -19.65
C LEU A 237 -0.76 18.55 -18.71
N TRP A 238 0.20 18.32 -17.80
CA TRP A 238 0.67 19.38 -16.88
C TRP A 238 1.25 20.61 -17.59
N PRO A 239 2.14 20.47 -18.60
CA PRO A 239 2.60 21.62 -19.37
C PRO A 239 1.47 22.44 -20.00
N TYR A 240 0.47 21.75 -20.57
CA TYR A 240 -0.71 22.41 -21.13
C TYR A 240 -1.51 23.16 -20.06
N ILE A 241 -1.82 22.51 -18.92
CA ILE A 241 -2.58 23.12 -17.82
C ILE A 241 -1.84 24.34 -17.25
N ILE A 242 -0.52 24.25 -17.04
CA ILE A 242 0.30 25.38 -16.55
C ILE A 242 0.28 26.55 -17.56
N GLN A 243 0.39 26.26 -18.86
CA GLN A 243 0.39 27.28 -19.91
C GLN A 243 -0.97 27.96 -20.06
N LYS A 244 -2.07 27.22 -19.90
CA LYS A 244 -3.42 27.72 -20.14
C LYS A 244 -4.17 28.17 -18.90
N SER A 245 -3.65 27.87 -17.72
CA SER A 245 -4.29 28.27 -16.48
C SER A 245 -4.36 29.80 -16.36
N PRO A 246 -5.51 30.35 -15.95
CA PRO A 246 -5.64 31.77 -15.61
C PRO A 246 -4.86 32.17 -14.34
N PHE A 247 -4.39 31.19 -13.56
CA PHE A 247 -3.70 31.37 -12.28
C PHE A 247 -2.35 30.61 -12.28
N PRO A 248 -1.38 31.04 -13.09
CA PRO A 248 -0.20 30.24 -13.39
C PRO A 248 0.65 29.89 -12.17
N ASP A 249 0.81 30.79 -11.20
CA ASP A 249 1.62 30.53 -10.00
C ASP A 249 0.97 29.51 -9.08
N SER A 250 -0.35 29.60 -8.88
CA SER A 250 -1.10 28.61 -8.12
C SER A 250 -1.14 27.25 -8.83
N THR A 251 -1.25 27.23 -10.16
CA THR A 251 -1.17 25.99 -10.93
C THR A 251 0.22 25.35 -10.86
N LYS A 252 1.29 26.13 -10.88
CA LYS A 252 2.66 25.62 -10.65
C LYS A 252 2.82 25.04 -9.24
N ALA A 253 2.26 25.70 -8.23
CA ALA A 253 2.22 25.19 -6.86
C ALA A 253 1.48 23.84 -6.76
N LEU A 254 0.30 23.72 -7.39
CA LEU A 254 -0.44 22.46 -7.47
C LEU A 254 0.36 21.36 -8.19
N ALA A 255 1.04 21.69 -9.28
CA ALA A 255 1.90 20.75 -10.00
C ALA A 255 3.09 20.29 -9.14
N PHE A 256 3.67 21.18 -8.32
CA PHE A 256 4.69 20.81 -7.35
C PHE A 256 4.15 19.81 -6.34
N PHE A 257 3.00 20.09 -5.72
CA PHE A 257 2.40 19.17 -4.73
C PHE A 257 2.04 17.82 -5.34
N TYR A 258 1.49 17.79 -6.56
CA TYR A 258 1.21 16.55 -7.29
C TYR A 258 2.45 15.68 -7.47
N LYS A 259 3.60 16.28 -7.79
CA LYS A 259 4.84 15.54 -8.07
C LYS A 259 5.61 15.14 -6.80
N THR A 260 5.53 15.95 -5.76
CA THR A 260 6.34 15.75 -4.54
C THR A 260 5.62 14.97 -3.46
N LEU A 261 4.30 15.15 -3.32
CA LEU A 261 3.52 14.49 -2.28
C LEU A 261 2.99 13.14 -2.77
N LYS A 262 3.30 12.08 -2.03
CA LYS A 262 2.97 10.68 -2.40
C LYS A 262 1.79 10.10 -1.60
N HIS A 263 0.92 10.95 -1.04
CA HIS A 263 -0.28 10.48 -0.36
C HIS A 263 -1.35 10.04 -1.38
N LYS A 264 -2.36 9.27 -0.94
CA LYS A 264 -3.40 8.74 -1.83
C LYS A 264 -4.20 9.84 -2.53
N GLU A 265 -4.45 10.94 -1.83
CA GLU A 265 -5.20 12.11 -2.32
C GLU A 265 -4.42 13.02 -3.30
N HIS A 266 -3.16 12.73 -3.68
CA HIS A 266 -2.33 13.69 -4.43
C HIS A 266 -2.89 14.07 -5.82
N TYR A 267 -3.79 13.25 -6.37
CA TYR A 267 -4.49 13.57 -7.61
C TYR A 267 -5.43 14.78 -7.50
N LEU A 268 -5.87 15.14 -6.28
CA LEU A 268 -6.68 16.33 -6.04
C LEU A 268 -6.03 17.59 -6.60
N TYR A 269 -4.70 17.68 -6.56
CA TYR A 269 -3.98 18.86 -7.07
C TYR A 269 -4.11 19.02 -8.58
N LEU A 270 -4.19 17.91 -9.33
CA LEU A 270 -4.48 17.94 -10.77
C LEU A 270 -5.92 18.36 -11.03
N TYR A 271 -6.88 17.83 -10.25
CA TYR A 271 -8.29 18.17 -10.42
C TYR A 271 -8.54 19.66 -10.12
N HIS A 272 -7.90 20.17 -9.08
CA HIS A 272 -7.91 21.60 -8.72
C HIS A 272 -7.37 22.45 -9.88
N ALA A 273 -6.23 22.06 -10.46
CA ALA A 273 -5.63 22.79 -11.56
C ALA A 273 -6.49 22.78 -12.83
N MET A 274 -7.22 21.70 -13.11
CA MET A 274 -8.21 21.64 -14.19
C MET A 274 -9.43 22.50 -13.89
N ALA A 275 -9.91 22.51 -12.64
CA ALA A 275 -11.03 23.34 -12.21
C ALA A 275 -10.74 24.85 -12.39
N PHE A 276 -9.49 25.29 -12.23
CA PHE A 276 -9.09 26.67 -12.54
C PHE A 276 -9.35 27.07 -13.99
N ILE A 277 -9.22 26.15 -14.94
CA ILE A 277 -9.50 26.41 -16.36
C ILE A 277 -11.01 26.35 -16.62
N ILE A 278 -11.66 25.30 -16.13
CA ILE A 278 -13.09 25.02 -16.41
C ILE A 278 -13.99 26.09 -15.78
N TYR A 279 -13.73 26.48 -14.54
CA TYR A 279 -14.55 27.43 -13.78
C TYR A 279 -13.90 28.80 -13.65
N GLU A 280 -13.03 29.19 -14.58
CA GLU A 280 -12.26 30.44 -14.51
C GLU A 280 -13.15 31.65 -14.15
N ASP A 281 -14.25 31.82 -14.89
CA ASP A 281 -15.07 33.03 -14.79
C ASP A 281 -15.75 33.11 -13.42
N THR A 282 -16.29 31.99 -12.94
CA THR A 282 -16.86 31.86 -11.59
C THR A 282 -15.82 32.10 -10.51
N ILE A 283 -14.63 31.51 -10.62
CA ILE A 283 -13.55 31.67 -9.64
C ILE A 283 -13.11 33.13 -9.54
N ARG A 284 -12.99 33.84 -10.67
CA ARG A 284 -12.62 35.26 -10.68
C ARG A 284 -13.66 36.14 -9.97
N GLN A 285 -14.94 35.79 -10.01
CA GLN A 285 -16.00 36.53 -9.33
C GLN A 285 -15.93 36.38 -7.81
N VAL A 286 -15.52 35.19 -7.34
CA VAL A 286 -15.54 34.84 -5.91
C VAL A 286 -14.17 34.90 -5.23
N ASP A 287 -13.10 35.17 -5.98
CA ASP A 287 -11.71 35.19 -5.48
C ASP A 287 -11.52 36.24 -4.38
N GLN A 288 -11.17 35.77 -3.18
CA GLN A 288 -10.99 36.63 -2.01
C GLN A 288 -9.52 36.73 -1.59
N ARG A 289 -9.11 37.93 -1.18
CA ARG A 289 -7.82 38.13 -0.53
C ARG A 289 -7.96 37.91 0.97
N ILE A 290 -7.18 36.98 1.48
CA ILE A 290 -7.07 36.70 2.90
C ILE A 290 -5.66 37.08 3.33
N THR A 291 -5.54 37.70 4.50
CA THR A 291 -4.27 38.02 5.14
C THR A 291 -4.28 37.45 6.54
N PHE A 292 -3.13 36.93 6.98
CA PHE A 292 -2.94 36.49 8.35
C PHE A 292 -2.90 37.72 9.28
N PRO A 293 -3.55 37.70 10.45
CA PRO A 293 -3.50 38.81 11.39
C PRO A 293 -2.12 38.93 12.05
N ASP A 294 -1.58 40.14 12.12
CA ASP A 294 -0.25 40.41 12.71
C ASP A 294 -0.25 40.37 14.24
N ASP A 295 -1.42 40.43 14.88
CA ASP A 295 -1.64 40.51 16.32
C ASP A 295 -1.63 39.15 17.03
N ILE A 296 -1.59 38.03 16.31
CA ILE A 296 -1.54 36.69 16.90
C ILE A 296 -0.16 36.44 17.51
N ASN A 297 -0.07 36.46 18.85
CA ASN A 297 1.13 36.09 19.58
C ASN A 297 1.29 34.57 19.66
N VAL A 298 2.02 34.01 18.69
CA VAL A 298 2.24 32.57 18.55
C VAL A 298 2.95 31.96 19.75
N ASP A 299 3.94 32.66 20.31
CA ASP A 299 4.68 32.14 21.45
C ASP A 299 3.80 32.05 22.69
N GLN A 300 2.95 33.07 22.93
CA GLN A 300 1.98 33.03 24.01
C GLN A 300 1.00 31.86 23.86
N LEU A 301 0.48 31.60 22.66
CA LEU A 301 -0.42 30.46 22.42
C LEU A 301 0.21 29.11 22.80
N TYR A 302 1.49 28.89 22.47
CA TYR A 302 2.18 27.66 22.88
C TYR A 302 2.46 27.62 24.38
N GLN A 303 2.82 28.74 25.00
CA GLN A 303 3.03 28.81 26.45
C GLN A 303 1.75 28.53 27.23
N ASP A 304 0.63 29.14 26.82
CA ASP A 304 -0.68 28.87 27.40
C ASP A 304 -1.04 27.39 27.28
N HIS A 305 -0.77 26.79 26.12
CA HIS A 305 -1.00 25.37 25.87
C HIS A 305 -0.14 24.44 26.74
N PHE A 306 1.12 24.80 27.02
CA PHE A 306 1.97 24.03 27.95
C PHE A 306 1.53 24.17 29.41
N ASN A 307 0.97 25.33 29.78
CA ASN A 307 0.52 25.63 31.14
C ASN A 307 -0.86 25.04 31.44
N ASP A 308 -1.68 24.82 30.41
CA ASP A 308 -2.96 24.14 30.54
C ASP A 308 -2.74 22.67 30.92
N LYS A 309 -3.42 22.24 31.99
CA LYS A 309 -3.39 20.84 32.45
C LYS A 309 -4.62 20.06 32.00
N THR A 310 -5.58 20.73 31.36
CA THR A 310 -6.87 20.17 31.00
C THR A 310 -6.94 19.83 29.52
N VAL A 311 -7.44 18.63 29.22
CA VAL A 311 -7.74 18.23 27.84
C VAL A 311 -8.96 19.02 27.40
N ILE A 312 -8.87 19.73 26.27
CA ILE A 312 -10.02 20.44 25.73
C ILE A 312 -11.11 19.46 25.28
N GLU A 313 -12.36 19.77 25.60
CA GLU A 313 -13.50 18.99 25.12
C GLU A 313 -13.73 19.27 23.62
N LEU A 314 -13.52 18.25 22.80
CA LEU A 314 -13.73 18.31 21.35
C LEU A 314 -15.21 18.12 21.00
N ASP A 315 -15.67 18.84 19.98
CA ASP A 315 -17.06 18.74 19.54
C ASP A 315 -17.39 17.35 18.97
N SER A 316 -18.63 16.90 19.14
CA SER A 316 -19.07 15.54 18.76
C SER A 316 -18.81 15.21 17.29
N PHE A 317 -18.93 16.21 16.41
CA PHE A 317 -18.69 16.04 14.98
C PHE A 317 -17.25 15.65 14.67
N VAL A 318 -16.27 15.90 15.56
CA VAL A 318 -14.87 15.49 15.38
C VAL A 318 -14.73 13.97 15.29
N PHE A 319 -15.58 13.24 15.99
CA PHE A 319 -15.50 11.79 16.08
C PHE A 319 -16.22 11.13 14.90
N ASP A 320 -15.51 10.29 14.17
CA ASP A 320 -16.01 9.54 13.01
C ASP A 320 -15.42 8.13 12.89
N ARG A 321 -15.79 7.44 11.82
CA ARG A 321 -15.25 6.13 11.45
C ARG A 321 -13.71 6.06 11.39
N HIS A 322 -13.01 7.12 11.01
CA HIS A 322 -11.55 7.15 11.00
C HIS A 322 -10.93 7.34 12.39
N THR A 323 -11.69 7.89 13.34
CA THR A 323 -11.32 7.97 14.76
C THR A 323 -11.60 6.68 15.54
N GLY A 324 -12.30 5.73 14.94
CA GLY A 324 -12.66 4.45 15.56
C GLY A 324 -14.06 4.40 16.16
N VAL A 325 -14.88 5.44 15.97
CA VAL A 325 -16.31 5.44 16.32
C VAL A 325 -17.09 4.75 15.21
N GLU A 326 -18.00 3.83 15.56
CA GLU A 326 -18.86 3.18 14.57
C GLU A 326 -19.96 4.15 14.12
N THR A 327 -19.80 4.70 12.92
CA THR A 327 -20.84 5.46 12.21
C THR A 327 -21.09 4.81 10.85
N SER A 328 -22.32 4.90 10.31
CA SER A 328 -22.59 4.49 8.92
C SER A 328 -21.78 5.36 7.94
N ARG A 329 -21.53 4.91 6.70
CA ARG A 329 -20.90 5.80 5.69
C ARG A 329 -21.87 6.86 5.24
N SER A 330 -23.18 6.60 5.29
CA SER A 330 -24.21 7.59 5.01
C SER A 330 -24.13 8.78 5.98
N ASP A 331 -24.10 8.54 7.29
CA ASP A 331 -23.92 9.59 8.31
C ASP A 331 -22.58 10.30 8.12
N PHE A 332 -21.52 9.52 7.90
CA PHE A 332 -20.19 10.07 7.61
C PHE A 332 -20.17 10.94 6.34
N ALA A 333 -20.96 10.60 5.33
CA ALA A 333 -21.04 11.34 4.08
C ALA A 333 -21.84 12.64 4.23
N ILE A 334 -22.96 12.59 4.95
CA ILE A 334 -23.78 13.76 5.25
C ILE A 334 -22.98 14.77 6.08
N GLU A 335 -22.41 14.29 7.19
CA GLU A 335 -21.55 15.08 8.08
C GLU A 335 -20.29 15.55 7.33
N GLY A 336 -19.69 14.66 6.55
CA GLY A 336 -18.52 14.98 5.72
C GLY A 336 -18.81 16.05 4.68
N ALA A 337 -20.00 16.06 4.10
CA ALA A 337 -20.42 17.01 3.08
C ALA A 337 -20.78 18.40 3.64
N GLN A 338 -20.92 18.55 4.96
CA GLN A 338 -21.25 19.84 5.56
C GLN A 338 -20.06 20.81 5.45
N VAL A 339 -20.29 21.96 4.84
CA VAL A 339 -19.32 23.05 4.67
C VAL A 339 -19.94 24.34 5.16
N THR A 340 -19.20 25.11 5.96
CA THR A 340 -19.61 26.46 6.36
C THR A 340 -18.99 27.48 5.41
N ASN A 341 -19.71 28.56 5.11
CA ASN A 341 -19.32 29.56 4.11
C ASN A 341 -19.08 28.91 2.73
N GLU A 342 -20.02 28.05 2.32
CA GLU A 342 -19.96 27.34 1.04
C GLU A 342 -20.14 28.32 -0.13
N CYS A 343 -19.26 28.24 -1.13
CA CYS A 343 -19.32 29.05 -2.35
C CYS A 343 -20.48 28.57 -3.22
N LYS A 344 -21.57 29.35 -3.21
CA LYS A 344 -22.82 29.01 -3.89
C LYS A 344 -22.65 29.01 -5.41
N GLU A 345 -21.76 29.84 -5.92
CA GLU A 345 -21.50 30.01 -7.35
C GLU A 345 -20.83 28.79 -7.98
N LEU A 346 -20.04 28.03 -7.19
CA LEU A 346 -19.41 26.77 -7.59
C LEU A 346 -20.18 25.53 -7.11
N PHE A 347 -21.26 25.72 -6.35
CA PHE A 347 -22.04 24.63 -5.81
C PHE A 347 -22.98 24.05 -6.87
N ASN A 348 -22.87 22.74 -7.11
CA ASN A 348 -23.77 22.00 -7.97
C ASN A 348 -24.60 21.03 -7.12
N GLU A 349 -25.88 21.37 -6.91
CA GLU A 349 -26.78 20.60 -6.05
C GLU A 349 -26.98 19.17 -6.55
N LYS A 350 -27.08 18.97 -7.88
CA LYS A 350 -27.20 17.64 -8.49
C LYS A 350 -25.98 16.79 -8.14
N TYR A 351 -24.80 17.38 -8.23
CA TYR A 351 -23.53 16.71 -7.96
C TYR A 351 -23.37 16.32 -6.49
N ARG A 352 -23.76 17.21 -5.57
CA ARG A 352 -23.77 16.91 -4.14
C ARG A 352 -24.75 15.79 -3.78
N LYS A 353 -25.96 15.81 -4.37
CA LYS A 353 -26.95 14.73 -4.21
C LYS A 353 -26.43 13.39 -4.73
N MET A 354 -25.80 13.38 -5.90
CA MET A 354 -25.14 12.19 -6.44
C MET A 354 -24.05 11.66 -5.51
N TYR A 355 -23.22 12.55 -4.94
CA TYR A 355 -22.20 12.17 -3.95
C TYR A 355 -22.82 11.46 -2.74
N GLN A 356 -23.84 12.07 -2.12
CA GLN A 356 -24.51 11.51 -0.95
C GLN A 356 -25.17 10.16 -1.25
N GLU A 357 -25.93 10.09 -2.35
CA GLU A 357 -26.61 8.87 -2.80
C GLU A 357 -25.62 7.74 -3.04
N PHE A 358 -24.48 8.03 -3.67
CA PHE A 358 -23.47 7.01 -3.94
C PHE A 358 -22.91 6.39 -2.66
N LYS A 359 -22.80 7.16 -1.58
CA LYS A 359 -22.34 6.64 -0.28
C LYS A 359 -23.37 5.73 0.37
N VAL A 360 -24.65 6.06 0.26
CA VAL A 360 -25.76 5.19 0.70
C VAL A 360 -25.75 3.89 -0.08
N MET A 361 -25.67 3.96 -1.41
CA MET A 361 -25.62 2.79 -2.29
C MET A 361 -24.49 1.81 -1.94
N ILE A 362 -23.33 2.32 -1.52
CA ILE A 362 -22.20 1.48 -1.10
C ILE A 362 -22.48 0.80 0.26
N ASP A 363 -23.09 1.51 1.21
CA ASP A 363 -23.46 0.93 2.51
C ASP A 363 -24.47 -0.21 2.34
N ASP A 364 -25.51 0.01 1.53
CA ASP A 364 -26.53 -0.98 1.22
C ASP A 364 -25.92 -2.27 0.65
N GLU A 365 -24.95 -2.14 -0.27
CA GLU A 365 -24.27 -3.29 -0.86
C GLU A 365 -23.40 -4.04 0.17
N GLU A 366 -22.71 -3.33 1.06
CA GLU A 366 -21.92 -3.95 2.13
C GLU A 366 -22.81 -4.68 3.16
N GLU A 367 -23.97 -4.12 3.49
CA GLU A 367 -24.96 -4.75 4.37
C GLU A 367 -25.61 -5.98 3.73
N GLN A 368 -25.95 -5.90 2.44
CA GLN A 368 -26.40 -7.06 1.66
C GLN A 368 -25.32 -8.15 1.61
N ALA A 369 -24.05 -7.79 1.44
CA ALA A 369 -22.94 -8.74 1.46
C ALA A 369 -22.76 -9.40 2.84
N LYS A 370 -22.93 -8.63 3.93
CA LYS A 370 -22.87 -9.15 5.31
C LYS A 370 -24.04 -10.06 5.65
N SER A 371 -25.27 -9.70 5.24
CA SER A 371 -26.47 -10.52 5.47
C SER A 371 -26.40 -11.83 4.68
N LYS A 372 -26.00 -11.80 3.39
CA LYS A 372 -25.73 -13.02 2.59
C LYS A 372 -24.71 -13.95 3.27
N LYS A 373 -23.65 -13.40 3.87
CA LYS A 373 -22.65 -14.18 4.63
C LYS A 373 -23.21 -14.78 5.93
N LYS A 374 -24.07 -14.06 6.65
CA LYS A 374 -24.73 -14.58 7.87
C LYS A 374 -25.72 -15.70 7.54
N THR A 375 -26.54 -15.56 6.49
CA THR A 375 -27.49 -16.60 6.06
C THR A 375 -26.77 -17.86 5.57
N LYS A 376 -25.67 -17.72 4.84
CA LYS A 376 -24.82 -18.87 4.45
C LYS A 376 -24.24 -19.61 5.66
N ARG A 377 -23.84 -18.92 6.73
CA ARG A 377 -23.36 -19.56 7.97
C ARG A 377 -24.49 -20.27 8.72
N LYS A 378 -25.65 -19.63 8.87
CA LYS A 378 -26.79 -20.24 9.57
C LYS A 378 -27.30 -21.51 8.87
N ASN A 379 -27.35 -21.51 7.54
CA ASN A 379 -27.71 -22.69 6.76
C ASN A 379 -26.62 -23.78 6.75
N PHE A 380 -25.37 -23.44 7.04
CA PHE A 380 -24.29 -24.42 7.19
C PHE A 380 -24.35 -25.08 8.58
N ASP A 381 -24.63 -24.30 9.63
CA ASP A 381 -24.75 -24.80 11.00
C ASP A 381 -26.04 -25.61 11.24
N GLU A 382 -27.13 -25.31 10.53
CA GLU A 382 -28.39 -26.05 10.61
C GLU A 382 -28.46 -27.27 9.66
N GLY A 383 -27.44 -27.48 8.80
CA GLY A 383 -27.44 -28.48 7.73
C GLY A 383 -26.70 -29.79 8.00
N GLU A 384 -26.05 -29.98 9.17
CA GLU A 384 -25.21 -31.17 9.45
C GLU A 384 -25.97 -32.40 10.00
N SER A 385 -27.30 -32.43 9.85
CA SER A 385 -28.11 -33.62 10.15
C SER A 385 -29.28 -33.74 9.18
N THR A 386 -29.00 -34.10 7.92
CA THR A 386 -29.82 -35.06 7.15
C THR A 386 -29.24 -35.25 5.75
N THR A 387 -28.93 -36.50 5.43
CA THR A 387 -28.64 -37.03 4.10
C THR A 387 -29.66 -36.51 3.08
N ARG A 388 -29.25 -35.73 2.07
CA ARG A 388 -30.09 -35.54 0.87
C ARG A 388 -29.35 -35.22 -0.41
N LYS A 389 -29.51 -36.19 -1.32
CA LYS A 389 -29.65 -36.14 -2.78
C LYS A 389 -29.53 -34.75 -3.44
N LEU A 390 -28.55 -34.69 -4.35
CA LEU A 390 -28.40 -33.71 -5.41
C LEU A 390 -29.67 -33.60 -6.27
N THR A 391 -30.32 -32.44 -6.23
CA THR A 391 -31.22 -31.98 -7.29
C THR A 391 -30.75 -30.64 -7.84
N LYS A 392 -30.63 -30.59 -9.16
CA LYS A 392 -30.33 -29.43 -10.01
C LYS A 392 -31.39 -28.32 -9.87
N ALA A 393 -30.94 -27.10 -9.60
CA ALA A 393 -31.49 -25.79 -10.01
C ALA A 393 -30.65 -24.73 -9.26
N SER A 394 -30.41 -23.50 -9.70
CA SER A 394 -30.81 -22.70 -10.85
C SER A 394 -29.80 -21.54 -10.90
N SER A 395 -29.27 -21.26 -12.09
CA SER A 395 -28.26 -20.25 -12.38
C SER A 395 -28.80 -18.82 -12.22
N THR A 396 -28.28 -18.08 -11.26
CA THR A 396 -28.20 -16.61 -11.33
C THR A 396 -26.74 -16.25 -11.53
N ASN A 397 -26.42 -15.82 -12.75
CA ASN A 397 -25.10 -15.34 -13.17
C ASN A 397 -24.75 -14.06 -12.38
N GLU A 398 -24.17 -14.22 -11.20
CA GLU A 398 -23.27 -13.20 -10.65
C GLU A 398 -22.06 -13.16 -11.60
N THR A 399 -21.83 -12.02 -12.24
CA THR A 399 -20.65 -11.80 -13.08
C THR A 399 -19.42 -12.02 -12.23
N ILE A 400 -18.83 -13.21 -12.42
CA ILE A 400 -17.51 -13.60 -11.95
C ILE A 400 -16.56 -12.45 -12.27
N ASP A 401 -15.61 -12.19 -11.37
CA ASP A 401 -14.56 -11.19 -11.57
C ASP A 401 -13.64 -11.62 -12.72
N ASP A 402 -14.17 -11.49 -13.94
CA ASP A 402 -13.63 -11.98 -15.21
C ASP A 402 -12.21 -11.47 -15.43
N ASN A 403 -11.82 -10.37 -14.79
CA ASN A 403 -10.49 -9.81 -14.92
C ASN A 403 -9.42 -10.68 -14.23
N PHE A 404 -9.69 -11.25 -13.06
CA PHE A 404 -8.67 -12.07 -12.37
C PHE A 404 -8.55 -13.47 -12.97
N ASP A 405 -9.67 -14.10 -13.32
CA ASP A 405 -9.66 -15.38 -14.04
C ASP A 405 -9.02 -15.25 -15.42
N SER A 406 -9.38 -14.23 -16.19
CA SER A 406 -8.77 -14.00 -17.51
C SER A 406 -7.27 -13.76 -17.40
N GLU A 407 -6.82 -13.00 -16.39
CA GLU A 407 -5.40 -12.78 -16.16
C GLU A 407 -4.68 -14.06 -15.74
N ILE A 408 -5.29 -14.90 -14.90
CA ILE A 408 -4.73 -16.21 -14.53
C ILE A 408 -4.63 -17.14 -15.75
N ILE A 409 -5.66 -17.20 -16.58
CA ILE A 409 -5.66 -17.99 -17.81
C ILE A 409 -4.57 -17.47 -18.75
N ARG A 410 -4.48 -16.14 -18.94
CA ARG A 410 -3.43 -15.50 -19.74
C ARG A 410 -2.03 -15.86 -19.24
N LEU A 411 -1.81 -15.82 -17.92
CA LEU A 411 -0.54 -16.20 -17.31
C LEU A 411 -0.26 -17.70 -17.40
N GLY A 412 -1.29 -18.54 -17.29
CA GLY A 412 -1.18 -19.98 -17.53
C GLY A 412 -0.64 -20.27 -18.92
N TYR A 413 -1.17 -19.60 -19.95
CA TYR A 413 -0.62 -19.68 -21.31
C TYR A 413 0.80 -19.09 -21.42
N GLN A 414 1.04 -17.92 -20.81
CA GLN A 414 2.33 -17.24 -20.90
C GLN A 414 3.47 -18.05 -20.25
N PHE A 415 3.17 -18.81 -19.21
CA PHE A 415 4.14 -19.55 -18.41
C PHE A 415 4.05 -21.05 -18.57
N ASP A 416 3.21 -21.57 -19.46
CA ASP A 416 2.96 -23.01 -19.61
C ASP A 416 2.55 -23.68 -18.28
N VAL A 417 1.67 -23.01 -17.53
CA VAL A 417 1.11 -23.50 -16.26
C VAL A 417 -0.35 -23.87 -16.48
N GLN A 418 -0.71 -25.14 -16.28
CA GLN A 418 -2.06 -25.61 -16.56
C GLN A 418 -3.08 -25.02 -15.58
N PHE A 419 -4.23 -24.56 -16.07
CA PHE A 419 -5.33 -24.12 -15.22
C PHE A 419 -6.31 -25.27 -14.97
N GLN A 420 -6.59 -25.59 -13.71
CA GLN A 420 -7.51 -26.64 -13.29
C GLN A 420 -8.58 -26.04 -12.37
N SER A 421 -9.84 -26.47 -12.53
CA SER A 421 -10.94 -26.02 -11.66
C SER A 421 -11.63 -27.21 -11.00
N PHE A 422 -11.91 -27.11 -9.70
CA PHE A 422 -12.54 -28.14 -8.89
C PHE A 422 -13.72 -27.57 -8.11
N VAL A 423 -14.64 -28.44 -7.71
CA VAL A 423 -15.88 -28.06 -6.99
C VAL A 423 -15.77 -28.33 -5.49
N THR A 424 -14.71 -29.01 -5.01
CA THR A 424 -14.61 -29.50 -3.62
C THR A 424 -13.50 -28.80 -2.82
N ASP A 425 -13.71 -28.64 -1.51
CA ASP A 425 -12.73 -28.04 -0.58
C ASP A 425 -11.70 -29.06 -0.06
N GLU A 426 -11.50 -30.18 -0.75
CA GLU A 426 -10.67 -31.30 -0.27
C GLU A 426 -9.22 -30.91 0.00
N LEU A 427 -8.69 -29.90 -0.71
CA LEU A 427 -7.34 -29.37 -0.46
C LEU A 427 -7.15 -28.84 0.96
N SER A 428 -8.19 -28.25 1.56
CA SER A 428 -8.12 -27.70 2.92
C SER A 428 -7.99 -28.77 3.99
N LYS A 429 -8.31 -30.03 3.67
CA LYS A 429 -8.23 -31.19 4.56
C LYS A 429 -6.84 -31.85 4.56
N LEU A 430 -6.00 -31.53 3.58
CA LEU A 430 -4.64 -32.03 3.51
C LEU A 430 -3.81 -31.51 4.69
N ALA A 431 -2.80 -32.28 5.10
CA ALA A 431 -1.85 -31.82 6.09
C ALA A 431 -1.05 -30.64 5.54
N GLN A 432 -0.82 -29.62 6.37
CA GLN A 432 0.08 -28.53 6.04
C GLN A 432 1.53 -28.94 6.30
N GLY A 433 2.47 -28.43 5.51
CA GLY A 433 3.89 -28.63 5.80
C GLY A 433 4.36 -27.88 7.06
N GLN A 434 3.70 -26.79 7.42
CA GLN A 434 3.94 -26.04 8.65
C GLN A 434 2.76 -25.11 8.92
N CYS A 435 2.54 -24.73 10.18
CA CYS A 435 1.68 -23.59 10.50
C CYS A 435 2.26 -22.29 9.92
N ARG A 436 1.37 -21.35 9.60
CA ARG A 436 1.74 -20.00 9.18
C ARG A 436 2.41 -19.24 10.31
N THR A 437 3.54 -18.63 9.99
CA THR A 437 4.26 -17.74 10.92
C THR A 437 3.75 -16.29 10.87
N SER A 438 2.95 -15.94 9.86
CA SER A 438 2.28 -14.65 9.77
C SER A 438 0.95 -14.78 9.01
N VAL A 439 0.00 -13.89 9.28
CA VAL A 439 -1.29 -13.80 8.57
C VAL A 439 -1.10 -13.59 7.06
N ARG A 440 0.06 -13.06 6.66
CA ARG A 440 0.37 -12.71 5.27
C ARG A 440 0.87 -13.90 4.45
N LYS A 441 1.52 -14.87 5.09
CA LYS A 441 1.97 -16.09 4.43
C LYS A 441 0.78 -16.97 4.06
N LYS A 442 0.92 -17.74 2.98
CA LYS A 442 -0.08 -18.74 2.59
C LYS A 442 0.26 -20.10 3.15
N ALA A 443 -0.78 -20.89 3.40
CA ALA A 443 -0.60 -22.27 3.83
C ALA A 443 -0.01 -23.07 2.68
N VAL A 444 0.74 -24.11 3.05
CA VAL A 444 1.35 -25.06 2.11
C VAL A 444 0.81 -26.42 2.47
N PHE A 445 -0.10 -26.93 1.64
CA PHE A 445 -0.72 -28.23 1.79
C PHE A 445 0.06 -29.28 1.02
N ILE A 446 0.13 -30.48 1.56
CA ILE A 446 0.97 -31.55 1.03
C ILE A 446 0.14 -32.82 0.85
N SER A 447 0.28 -33.42 -0.32
CA SER A 447 -0.23 -34.74 -0.71
C SER A 447 0.94 -35.63 -1.15
N SER A 448 0.69 -36.93 -1.37
CA SER A 448 1.70 -37.89 -1.87
C SER A 448 2.49 -37.37 -3.06
N ASP A 449 1.80 -36.76 -4.02
CA ASP A 449 2.36 -36.44 -5.33
C ASP A 449 2.60 -34.94 -5.53
N TYR A 450 1.93 -34.09 -4.74
CA TYR A 450 1.89 -32.66 -4.98
C TYR A 450 1.93 -31.82 -3.71
N VAL A 451 2.47 -30.61 -3.88
CA VAL A 451 2.43 -29.51 -2.92
C VAL A 451 1.55 -28.41 -3.47
N TYR A 452 0.67 -27.87 -2.62
CA TYR A 452 -0.27 -26.81 -2.96
C TYR A 452 -0.05 -25.61 -2.06
N LYS A 453 0.19 -24.43 -2.63
CA LYS A 453 0.32 -23.18 -1.88
C LYS A 453 -0.92 -22.32 -2.05
N GLY A 454 -1.59 -21.96 -0.95
CA GLY A 454 -2.85 -21.19 -0.97
C GLY A 454 -3.58 -21.20 0.38
N PRO A 455 -4.86 -20.84 0.43
CA PRO A 455 -5.63 -20.20 -0.64
C PRO A 455 -5.18 -18.75 -0.90
N TYR A 456 -5.21 -18.34 -2.16
CA TYR A 456 -5.18 -16.94 -2.58
C TYR A 456 -6.61 -16.55 -2.98
N SER A 457 -7.25 -15.68 -2.20
CA SER A 457 -8.61 -15.27 -2.52
C SER A 457 -8.60 -14.14 -3.54
N SER A 458 -9.35 -14.29 -4.64
CA SER A 458 -9.57 -13.19 -5.59
C SER A 458 -10.17 -11.98 -4.89
N SER A 459 -11.05 -12.17 -3.91
CA SER A 459 -11.71 -11.07 -3.19
C SER A 459 -10.76 -10.22 -2.32
N ILE A 460 -9.53 -10.66 -2.10
CA ILE A 460 -8.55 -9.97 -1.25
C ILE A 460 -7.44 -9.38 -2.14
N PRO A 461 -7.36 -8.05 -2.33
CA PRO A 461 -6.36 -7.44 -3.23
C PRO A 461 -4.91 -7.81 -2.90
N GLY A 462 -4.60 -7.96 -1.61
CA GLY A 462 -3.27 -8.37 -1.15
C GLY A 462 -2.90 -9.81 -1.55
N ASP A 463 -3.88 -10.69 -1.73
CA ASP A 463 -3.65 -12.07 -2.14
C ASP A 463 -3.36 -12.16 -3.63
N ARG A 464 -4.07 -11.41 -4.48
CA ARG A 464 -3.78 -11.33 -5.92
C ARG A 464 -2.32 -10.96 -6.16
N LYS A 465 -1.85 -9.94 -5.47
CA LYS A 465 -0.47 -9.48 -5.57
C LYS A 465 0.53 -10.58 -5.18
N ARG A 466 0.29 -11.30 -4.08
CA ARG A 466 1.16 -12.40 -3.63
C ARG A 466 1.11 -13.62 -4.54
N PHE A 467 -0.06 -13.91 -5.10
CA PHE A 467 -0.24 -14.96 -6.09
C PHE A 467 0.64 -14.69 -7.32
N PHE A 468 0.53 -13.49 -7.89
CA PHE A 468 1.36 -13.09 -9.03
C PHE A 468 2.85 -13.04 -8.68
N TYR A 469 3.21 -12.58 -7.48
CA TYR A 469 4.61 -12.58 -7.05
C TYR A 469 5.20 -13.99 -6.95
N ASN A 470 4.47 -14.99 -6.43
CA ASN A 470 4.98 -16.37 -6.48
C ASN A 470 5.22 -16.82 -7.92
N LEU A 471 4.29 -16.56 -8.84
CA LEU A 471 4.43 -16.96 -10.24
C LEU A 471 5.62 -16.26 -10.91
N TYR A 472 5.65 -14.92 -10.87
CA TYR A 472 6.67 -14.11 -11.53
C TYR A 472 8.06 -14.36 -10.97
N PHE A 473 8.19 -14.44 -9.64
CA PHE A 473 9.49 -14.64 -9.03
C PHE A 473 10.01 -16.08 -9.16
N THR A 474 9.15 -17.10 -9.08
CA THR A 474 9.55 -18.48 -9.41
C THR A 474 10.09 -18.53 -10.84
N ARG A 475 9.34 -17.99 -11.81
CA ARG A 475 9.75 -18.00 -13.23
C ARG A 475 11.02 -17.21 -13.48
N ALA A 476 11.15 -16.03 -12.88
CA ALA A 476 12.36 -15.22 -13.00
C ALA A 476 13.60 -15.94 -12.43
N LEU A 477 13.47 -16.64 -11.30
CA LEU A 477 14.58 -17.42 -10.75
C LEU A 477 14.98 -18.56 -11.69
N ILE A 478 14.01 -19.30 -12.26
CA ILE A 478 14.28 -20.35 -13.26
C ILE A 478 15.02 -19.76 -14.48
N THR A 479 14.53 -18.65 -15.02
CA THR A 479 15.18 -17.97 -16.16
C THR A 479 16.62 -17.55 -15.83
N LEU A 480 16.89 -17.12 -14.60
CA LEU A 480 18.25 -16.82 -14.16
C LEU A 480 19.11 -18.09 -14.00
N GLU A 481 18.56 -19.19 -13.49
CA GLU A 481 19.26 -20.48 -13.39
C GLU A 481 19.65 -21.01 -14.79
N GLU A 482 18.75 -20.91 -15.76
CA GLU A 482 18.98 -21.30 -17.16
C GLU A 482 20.01 -20.39 -17.84
N TYR A 483 19.87 -19.08 -17.70
CA TYR A 483 20.78 -18.11 -18.31
C TYR A 483 22.21 -18.28 -17.82
N LEU A 484 22.40 -18.47 -16.51
CA LEU A 484 23.70 -18.73 -15.90
C LEU A 484 24.20 -20.16 -16.14
N LYS A 485 23.40 -21.02 -16.79
CA LYS A 485 23.69 -22.44 -17.03
C LYS A 485 24.05 -23.17 -15.74
N ILE A 486 23.25 -22.94 -14.69
CA ILE A 486 23.47 -23.55 -13.39
C ILE A 486 23.27 -25.07 -13.52
N PRO A 487 24.26 -25.88 -13.10
CA PRO A 487 24.14 -27.34 -13.09
C PRO A 487 22.94 -27.81 -12.27
N ASP A 488 22.26 -28.86 -12.73
CA ASP A 488 21.01 -29.35 -12.13
C ASP A 488 21.12 -29.64 -10.64
N GLN A 489 22.29 -30.12 -10.21
CA GLN A 489 22.56 -30.46 -8.82
C GLN A 489 22.67 -29.23 -7.89
N PHE A 490 22.73 -28.02 -8.45
CA PHE A 490 22.67 -26.73 -7.75
C PHE A 490 21.38 -25.95 -8.01
N ARG A 491 20.54 -26.42 -8.93
CA ARG A 491 19.22 -25.81 -9.18
C ARG A 491 18.32 -26.03 -7.98
N SER A 492 17.60 -24.99 -7.65
CA SER A 492 16.91 -24.84 -6.36
C SER A 492 15.44 -24.50 -6.51
N ILE A 493 14.99 -24.22 -7.74
CA ILE A 493 13.63 -23.78 -8.00
C ILE A 493 12.85 -24.92 -8.61
N VAL A 494 11.72 -25.21 -8.00
CA VAL A 494 10.72 -26.11 -8.56
C VAL A 494 9.58 -25.28 -9.08
N ASP A 495 9.20 -25.60 -10.30
CA ASP A 495 8.24 -24.85 -11.05
C ASP A 495 6.80 -25.22 -10.68
N TRP A 496 5.89 -24.28 -10.90
CA TRP A 496 4.45 -24.53 -10.74
C TRP A 496 3.94 -25.27 -11.95
N CYS A 497 3.41 -26.48 -11.78
CA CYS A 497 2.87 -27.26 -12.89
C CYS A 497 1.41 -26.90 -13.20
N SER A 498 0.67 -26.39 -12.22
CA SER A 498 -0.70 -25.91 -12.44
C SER A 498 -1.17 -24.88 -11.43
N ILE A 499 -2.21 -24.15 -11.82
CA ILE A 499 -3.01 -23.26 -10.98
C ILE A 499 -4.35 -23.95 -10.75
N VAL A 500 -4.70 -24.16 -9.50
CA VAL A 500 -5.92 -24.85 -9.08
C VAL A 500 -6.91 -23.83 -8.52
N LYS A 501 -8.11 -23.76 -9.09
CA LYS A 501 -9.22 -22.94 -8.60
C LYS A 501 -10.26 -23.80 -7.89
N ILE A 502 -10.64 -23.39 -6.69
CA ILE A 502 -11.74 -23.96 -5.91
C ILE A 502 -12.99 -23.12 -6.16
N THR A 503 -13.95 -23.68 -6.89
CA THR A 503 -15.03 -22.92 -7.56
C THR A 503 -16.04 -22.33 -6.56
N ASN A 504 -16.36 -23.06 -5.51
CA ASN A 504 -17.29 -22.66 -4.45
C ASN A 504 -16.75 -21.55 -3.56
N THR A 505 -15.44 -21.50 -3.30
CA THR A 505 -14.81 -20.44 -2.48
C THR A 505 -14.18 -19.33 -3.32
N ASN A 506 -13.99 -19.55 -4.62
CA ASN A 506 -13.25 -18.69 -5.52
C ASN A 506 -11.79 -18.43 -5.06
N ASP A 507 -11.18 -19.46 -4.46
CA ASP A 507 -9.80 -19.45 -4.03
C ASP A 507 -8.88 -20.15 -5.02
N TYR A 508 -7.64 -19.68 -5.09
CA TYR A 508 -6.63 -20.21 -6.00
C TYR A 508 -5.47 -20.82 -5.22
N TYR A 509 -4.88 -21.86 -5.79
CA TYR A 509 -3.74 -22.57 -5.26
C TYR A 509 -2.70 -22.75 -6.36
N LEU A 510 -1.43 -22.62 -6.01
CA LEU A 510 -0.33 -22.97 -6.90
C LEU A 510 0.09 -24.41 -6.60
N LYS A 511 0.08 -25.27 -7.61
CA LYS A 511 0.40 -26.70 -7.49
C LYS A 511 1.76 -26.98 -8.12
N GLN A 512 2.59 -27.72 -7.41
CA GLN A 512 3.88 -28.23 -7.88
C GLN A 512 4.05 -29.69 -7.48
N LYS A 513 4.96 -30.42 -8.13
CA LYS A 513 5.29 -31.80 -7.78
C LYS A 513 5.92 -31.87 -6.39
N ALA A 514 5.54 -32.87 -5.59
CA ALA A 514 6.21 -33.16 -4.33
C ALA A 514 7.59 -33.78 -4.60
N LEU A 515 8.61 -33.32 -3.88
CA LEU A 515 10.00 -33.79 -4.00
C LEU A 515 10.43 -34.66 -2.81
N GLY A 516 9.51 -34.90 -1.88
CA GLY A 516 9.70 -35.78 -0.73
C GLY A 516 8.79 -36.98 -0.85
N GLN A 517 9.23 -38.12 -0.32
CA GLN A 517 8.39 -39.30 -0.17
C GLN A 517 7.61 -39.17 1.14
N LEU A 518 6.29 -38.99 1.05
CA LEU A 518 5.44 -39.10 2.24
C LEU A 518 5.29 -40.57 2.60
N SER A 519 5.60 -40.90 3.85
CA SER A 519 5.20 -42.18 4.42
C SER A 519 3.67 -42.22 4.46
N THR A 520 3.11 -43.40 4.26
CA THR A 520 1.66 -43.62 4.42
C THR A 520 1.25 -43.72 5.90
N GLU A 521 2.20 -43.58 6.83
CA GLU A 521 1.94 -43.73 8.26
C GLU A 521 1.32 -42.46 8.83
N GLU A 522 0.12 -42.57 9.41
CA GLU A 522 -0.59 -41.46 10.06
C GLU A 522 0.21 -40.79 11.21
N ASN A 523 1.23 -41.49 11.73
CA ASN A 523 2.08 -41.06 12.84
C ASN A 523 2.94 -39.82 12.54
N ASP A 524 3.09 -39.44 11.26
CA ASP A 524 3.90 -38.28 10.85
C ASP A 524 3.14 -36.95 10.86
N GLN A 525 1.88 -36.96 11.27
CA GLN A 525 1.02 -35.79 11.37
C GLN A 525 0.75 -35.43 12.83
N GLU A 526 0.64 -34.14 13.12
CA GLU A 526 0.25 -33.62 14.43
C GLU A 526 -0.74 -32.47 14.27
N ILE A 527 -1.58 -32.27 15.29
CA ILE A 527 -2.50 -31.13 15.33
C ILE A 527 -1.83 -30.04 16.16
N VAL A 528 -1.57 -28.90 15.54
CA VAL A 528 -0.89 -27.77 16.17
C VAL A 528 -1.79 -26.55 16.21
N THR A 529 -1.75 -25.85 17.33
CA THR A 529 -2.39 -24.55 17.52
C THR A 529 -1.32 -23.49 17.77
N THR A 530 -1.46 -22.38 17.08
CA THR A 530 -0.61 -21.18 17.18
C THR A 530 -1.49 -19.97 17.47
N LYS A 531 -0.87 -18.78 17.62
CA LYS A 531 -1.61 -17.51 17.75
C LYS A 531 -2.41 -17.14 16.50
N ILE A 532 -2.09 -17.73 15.34
CA ILE A 532 -2.65 -17.36 14.03
C ILE A 532 -3.64 -18.41 13.54
N GLU A 533 -3.40 -19.67 13.87
CA GLU A 533 -4.18 -20.80 13.39
C GLU A 533 -4.42 -21.79 14.50
N SER A 534 -5.63 -22.33 14.57
CA SER A 534 -6.05 -23.30 15.58
C SER A 534 -6.34 -24.65 14.94
N ASN A 535 -5.92 -25.72 15.63
CA ASN A 535 -6.22 -27.11 15.27
C ASN A 535 -5.81 -27.47 13.83
N VAL A 536 -4.64 -27.01 13.39
CA VAL A 536 -4.13 -27.29 12.05
C VAL A 536 -3.39 -28.61 12.04
N LYS A 537 -3.77 -29.51 11.14
CA LYS A 537 -3.03 -30.73 10.84
C LYS A 537 -1.75 -30.37 10.11
N VAL A 538 -0.59 -30.62 10.72
CA VAL A 538 0.73 -30.35 10.13
C VAL A 538 1.58 -31.62 10.07
N LEU A 539 2.52 -31.69 9.13
CA LEU A 539 3.57 -32.71 9.14
C LEU A 539 4.59 -32.37 10.24
N ARG A 540 4.97 -33.38 11.03
CA ARG A 540 6.00 -33.23 12.07
C ARG A 540 7.31 -32.76 11.46
N ARG A 541 8.04 -31.91 12.20
CA ARG A 541 9.38 -31.46 11.75
C ARG A 541 10.37 -32.62 11.80
N GLY A 542 11.28 -32.68 10.83
CA GLY A 542 12.28 -33.74 10.74
C GLY A 542 11.79 -35.05 10.11
N SER A 543 10.48 -35.21 9.87
CA SER A 543 9.95 -36.34 9.10
C SER A 543 10.13 -36.07 7.60
N HIS A 544 9.16 -35.39 6.97
CA HIS A 544 9.09 -35.17 5.52
C HIS A 544 9.69 -33.83 5.08
N ILE A 545 9.89 -32.91 6.04
CA ILE A 545 10.36 -31.56 5.79
C ILE A 545 11.60 -31.33 6.64
N ASN A 546 12.76 -31.30 5.97
CA ASN A 546 14.02 -30.92 6.60
C ASN A 546 14.44 -29.54 6.12
N ARG A 547 14.49 -28.60 7.06
CA ARG A 547 15.06 -27.29 6.75
C ARG A 547 16.57 -27.37 6.83
N LEU A 548 17.23 -26.67 5.93
CA LEU A 548 18.68 -26.62 5.94
C LEU A 548 19.25 -26.12 7.28
N ASN A 549 18.60 -25.13 7.90
CA ASN A 549 18.97 -24.61 9.23
C ASN A 549 18.89 -25.66 10.37
N GLU A 550 18.07 -26.70 10.22
CA GLU A 550 18.01 -27.77 11.23
C GLU A 550 19.24 -28.67 11.11
N LEU A 551 19.64 -28.99 9.87
CA LEU A 551 20.83 -29.78 9.58
C LEU A 551 22.14 -29.02 9.89
N GLU A 552 22.15 -27.70 9.70
CA GLU A 552 23.30 -26.85 10.04
C GLU A 552 23.72 -26.99 11.51
N LYS A 553 22.79 -27.31 12.41
CA LYS A 553 23.04 -27.43 13.86
C LYS A 553 23.82 -28.70 14.23
N ASP A 554 23.81 -29.73 13.40
CA ASP A 554 24.50 -31.00 13.64
C ASP A 554 25.91 -30.98 13.03
N LYS A 555 26.88 -30.51 13.80
CA LYS A 555 28.20 -30.08 13.28
C LYS A 555 29.13 -31.20 12.83
N SER A 556 29.06 -32.39 13.44
CA SER A 556 30.11 -33.41 13.27
C SER A 556 30.06 -34.15 11.93
N ASN A 557 28.90 -34.21 11.26
CA ASN A 557 28.74 -34.96 10.00
C ASN A 557 28.33 -34.10 8.80
N PHE A 558 27.88 -32.85 9.00
CA PHE A 558 27.24 -32.10 7.91
C PHE A 558 28.24 -31.56 6.86
N GLN A 559 29.45 -31.17 7.25
CA GLN A 559 30.35 -30.41 6.36
C GLN A 559 30.88 -31.17 5.15
N ASP A 560 31.41 -32.38 5.34
CA ASP A 560 32.15 -33.07 4.28
C ASP A 560 31.21 -33.86 3.36
N GLU A 561 30.09 -34.36 3.88
CA GLU A 561 29.11 -35.12 3.09
C GLU A 561 28.13 -34.24 2.30
N ASN A 562 27.99 -32.95 2.64
CA ASN A 562 26.95 -32.07 2.08
C ASN A 562 27.50 -30.82 1.36
N LYS A 563 28.75 -30.87 0.89
CA LYS A 563 29.37 -29.78 0.09
C LYS A 563 28.43 -29.24 -0.99
N GLN A 564 27.79 -30.14 -1.73
CA GLN A 564 26.91 -29.78 -2.83
C GLN A 564 25.67 -29.00 -2.37
N ILE A 565 25.05 -29.42 -1.27
CA ILE A 565 23.88 -28.74 -0.66
C ILE A 565 24.27 -27.34 -0.18
N LEU A 566 25.45 -27.20 0.42
CA LEU A 566 25.96 -25.89 0.87
C LEU A 566 26.19 -24.95 -0.32
N GLN A 567 26.77 -25.44 -1.42
CA GLN A 567 26.94 -24.67 -2.65
C GLN A 567 25.61 -24.29 -3.30
N ALA A 568 24.67 -25.24 -3.41
CA ALA A 568 23.33 -24.99 -3.94
C ALA A 568 22.60 -23.92 -3.12
N CYS A 569 22.73 -23.95 -1.79
CA CYS A 569 22.18 -22.93 -0.90
C CYS A 569 22.74 -21.53 -1.20
N LEU A 570 24.05 -21.39 -1.34
CA LEU A 570 24.66 -20.10 -1.68
C LEU A 570 24.24 -19.61 -3.06
N GLN A 571 24.17 -20.52 -4.04
CA GLN A 571 23.68 -20.21 -5.38
C GLN A 571 22.25 -19.67 -5.34
N HIS A 572 21.36 -20.36 -4.61
CA HIS A 572 19.97 -19.94 -4.42
C HIS A 572 19.87 -18.57 -3.75
N MET A 573 20.62 -18.34 -2.67
CA MET A 573 20.61 -17.07 -1.95
C MET A 573 21.14 -15.91 -2.79
N TYR A 574 22.12 -16.15 -3.66
CA TYR A 574 22.62 -15.17 -4.61
C TYR A 574 21.53 -14.73 -5.60
N LEU A 575 20.81 -15.67 -6.22
CA LEU A 575 19.74 -15.33 -7.15
C LEU A 575 18.60 -14.55 -6.49
N ARG A 576 18.20 -14.93 -5.27
CA ARG A 576 17.20 -14.16 -4.49
C ARG A 576 17.69 -12.77 -4.13
N TYR A 577 18.98 -12.63 -3.83
CA TYR A 577 19.59 -11.33 -3.59
C TYR A 577 19.49 -10.45 -4.83
N LEU A 578 19.84 -10.97 -6.02
CA LEU A 578 19.73 -10.22 -7.27
C LEU A 578 18.32 -9.67 -7.52
N LEU A 579 17.29 -10.50 -7.29
CA LEU A 579 15.89 -10.11 -7.46
C LEU A 579 15.30 -9.34 -6.27
N ASN A 580 16.03 -9.26 -5.15
CA ASN A 580 15.57 -8.64 -3.90
C ASN A 580 14.31 -9.29 -3.30
N ILE A 581 14.23 -10.63 -3.31
CA ILE A 581 13.00 -11.36 -2.94
C ILE A 581 13.18 -12.36 -1.79
N GLY A 582 12.08 -12.52 -1.07
CA GLY A 582 11.82 -13.26 0.16
C GLY A 582 12.91 -13.20 1.22
N ASP A 583 12.88 -14.09 2.19
CA ASP A 583 13.85 -14.07 3.30
C ASP A 583 15.25 -14.48 2.84
N SER A 584 16.25 -14.13 3.63
CA SER A 584 17.67 -14.42 3.40
C SER A 584 18.24 -15.36 4.46
N GLY A 585 17.38 -16.13 5.11
CA GLY A 585 17.75 -17.18 6.05
C GLY A 585 17.54 -18.59 5.50
N THR A 586 18.36 -19.53 5.92
CA THR A 586 18.34 -20.93 5.49
C THR A 586 17.14 -21.73 6.02
N TRP A 587 16.34 -21.14 6.90
CA TRP A 587 15.05 -21.71 7.33
C TRP A 587 13.98 -21.72 6.22
N ASN A 588 14.19 -20.99 5.12
CA ASN A 588 13.35 -21.04 3.92
C ASN A 588 14.01 -21.81 2.76
N ILE A 589 14.88 -22.75 3.10
CA ILE A 589 15.46 -23.72 2.18
C ILE A 589 15.20 -25.11 2.74
N LEU A 590 14.63 -25.97 1.90
CA LEU A 590 14.40 -27.37 2.20
C LEU A 590 15.46 -28.23 1.52
N VAL A 591 15.84 -29.34 2.15
CA VAL A 591 16.69 -30.35 1.51
C VAL A 591 15.80 -31.36 0.78
N ARG A 592 16.11 -31.61 -0.50
CA ARG A 592 15.36 -32.56 -1.34
C ARG A 592 15.63 -33.99 -0.91
N ARG A 593 14.64 -34.85 -1.10
CA ARG A 593 14.71 -36.30 -0.84
C ARG A 593 14.31 -37.14 -2.06
N ASP A 594 14.29 -36.53 -3.23
CA ASP A 594 14.22 -37.25 -4.48
C ASP A 594 15.62 -37.73 -4.90
N GLU A 595 15.72 -38.34 -6.09
CA GLU A 595 17.00 -38.87 -6.62
C GLU A 595 18.07 -37.78 -6.77
N VAL A 596 17.67 -36.51 -6.78
CA VAL A 596 18.56 -35.35 -6.84
C VAL A 596 18.89 -34.90 -5.42
N LYS A 597 20.11 -35.20 -4.95
CA LYS A 597 20.64 -34.67 -3.68
C LYS A 597 20.81 -33.15 -3.75
N GLY A 598 19.76 -32.38 -3.55
CA GLY A 598 19.77 -30.92 -3.74
C GLY A 598 18.94 -30.18 -2.70
N ILE A 599 18.56 -28.95 -3.06
CA ILE A 599 17.71 -28.10 -2.21
C ILE A 599 16.50 -27.60 -2.98
N CYS A 600 15.48 -27.13 -2.24
CA CYS A 600 14.36 -26.40 -2.77
C CYS A 600 14.19 -25.10 -1.99
N GLY A 601 14.20 -23.96 -2.68
CA GLY A 601 13.84 -22.67 -2.09
C GLY A 601 12.34 -22.56 -1.90
N ILE A 602 11.92 -21.85 -0.85
CA ILE A 602 10.51 -21.54 -0.59
C ILE A 602 10.30 -20.06 -0.25
N ASP A 603 9.03 -19.64 -0.26
CA ASP A 603 8.54 -18.31 0.11
C ASP A 603 9.14 -17.16 -0.71
N PHE A 604 8.75 -17.06 -1.98
CA PHE A 604 9.24 -16.04 -2.91
C PHE A 604 8.34 -14.79 -2.97
N GLU A 605 7.16 -14.79 -2.35
CA GLU A 605 6.13 -13.74 -2.49
C GLU A 605 6.40 -12.41 -1.78
N GLU A 606 7.55 -12.27 -1.12
CA GLU A 606 7.90 -11.07 -0.37
C GLU A 606 9.04 -10.32 -1.06
N ILE A 607 9.04 -9.00 -1.00
CA ILE A 607 10.16 -8.17 -1.44
C ILE A 607 10.98 -7.82 -0.19
N ARG A 608 12.30 -7.98 -0.28
CA ARG A 608 13.22 -7.63 0.80
C ARG A 608 13.23 -6.12 1.02
N THR A 609 13.27 -5.71 2.29
CA THR A 609 13.55 -4.30 2.62
C THR A 609 14.98 -3.96 2.19
N GLU A 610 15.15 -2.87 1.45
CA GLU A 610 16.49 -2.41 1.06
C GLU A 610 17.30 -2.04 2.31
N LYS A 611 18.54 -2.53 2.39
CA LYS A 611 19.47 -2.16 3.45
C LYS A 611 20.28 -0.95 2.98
N GLU A 612 20.32 0.09 3.81
CA GLU A 612 21.10 1.32 3.55
C GLU A 612 22.61 1.07 3.53
N LYS A 613 23.09 0.03 4.22
CA LYS A 613 24.52 -0.29 4.34
C LYS A 613 24.89 -1.46 3.44
N VAL A 614 25.83 -1.22 2.52
CA VAL A 614 26.51 -2.26 1.76
C VAL A 614 27.43 -3.01 2.71
N ALA A 615 27.20 -4.32 2.85
CA ALA A 615 28.07 -5.15 3.66
C ALA A 615 29.36 -5.47 2.88
N ASN A 616 30.50 -5.53 3.57
CA ASN A 616 31.81 -5.84 2.97
C ASN A 616 32.09 -7.35 2.89
N ASP A 617 31.11 -8.20 3.23
CA ASP A 617 31.25 -9.65 3.22
C ASP A 617 30.18 -10.26 2.29
N PRO A 618 30.58 -11.02 1.25
CA PRO A 618 29.65 -11.61 0.28
C PRO A 618 28.54 -12.44 0.95
N LEU A 619 28.85 -13.18 2.02
CA LEU A 619 27.83 -13.95 2.73
C LEU A 619 26.76 -13.04 3.34
N THR A 620 27.17 -11.93 3.97
CA THR A 620 26.20 -10.98 4.56
C THR A 620 25.40 -10.18 3.54
N MET A 621 25.84 -10.14 2.28
CA MET A 621 25.04 -9.57 1.19
C MET A 621 23.87 -10.47 0.83
N ILE A 622 24.13 -11.77 0.66
CA ILE A 622 23.13 -12.73 0.18
C ILE A 622 22.29 -13.34 1.32
N MET A 623 22.84 -13.39 2.54
CA MET A 623 22.20 -13.90 3.76
C MET A 623 22.01 -12.80 4.81
N SER A 624 20.83 -12.72 5.42
CA SER A 624 20.59 -11.79 6.54
C SER A 624 21.14 -12.39 7.83
N LYS A 625 22.04 -11.66 8.49
CA LYS A 625 22.58 -12.01 9.82
C LYS A 625 23.28 -13.38 9.83
N VAL A 626 24.45 -13.42 9.19
CA VAL A 626 25.30 -14.63 9.12
C VAL A 626 25.93 -14.90 10.48
N SER A 627 25.60 -16.04 11.09
CA SER A 627 26.22 -16.47 12.35
C SER A 627 27.68 -16.91 12.15
N LYS A 628 28.46 -17.01 13.23
CA LYS A 628 29.83 -17.56 13.15
C LYS A 628 29.84 -18.95 12.53
N GLN A 629 28.93 -19.82 12.98
CA GLN A 629 28.74 -21.17 12.44
C GLN A 629 28.45 -21.17 10.94
N GLN A 630 27.62 -20.25 10.44
CA GLN A 630 27.35 -20.14 9.01
C GLN A 630 28.57 -19.64 8.24
N ARG A 631 29.38 -18.74 8.81
CA ARG A 631 30.65 -18.35 8.19
C ARG A 631 31.59 -19.55 8.05
N ASP A 632 31.68 -20.38 9.10
CA ASP A 632 32.53 -21.57 9.10
C ASP A 632 32.02 -22.62 8.09
N LEU A 633 30.69 -22.82 8.01
CA LEU A 633 30.06 -23.76 7.08
C LEU A 633 30.14 -23.32 5.61
N TYR A 634 29.79 -22.07 5.33
CA TYR A 634 29.59 -21.59 3.95
C TYR A 634 30.78 -20.81 3.38
N GLY A 635 31.66 -20.27 4.23
CA GLY A 635 32.72 -19.34 3.82
C GLY A 635 33.67 -19.91 2.78
N LYS A 636 34.01 -21.21 2.89
CA LYS A 636 34.88 -21.90 1.93
C LYS A 636 34.25 -22.14 0.56
N TYR A 637 32.92 -21.97 0.44
CA TYR A 637 32.16 -22.26 -0.78
C TYR A 637 31.70 -21.01 -1.53
N THR A 638 31.93 -19.80 -1.00
CA THR A 638 31.48 -18.55 -1.65
C THR A 638 32.09 -18.32 -3.03
N ASN A 639 33.30 -18.84 -3.26
CA ASN A 639 33.98 -18.72 -4.55
C ASN A 639 33.52 -19.78 -5.56
N GLY A 640 32.72 -20.76 -5.12
CA GLY A 640 32.25 -21.87 -5.94
C GLY A 640 30.84 -21.69 -6.52
N ILE A 641 30.20 -20.53 -6.33
CA ILE A 641 28.90 -20.22 -6.94
C ILE A 641 29.09 -19.54 -8.30
N ILE A 642 28.15 -19.77 -9.20
CA ILE A 642 28.11 -19.17 -10.53
C ILE A 642 27.45 -17.79 -10.42
N ILE A 643 28.18 -16.75 -10.84
CA ILE A 643 27.75 -15.36 -10.76
C ILE A 643 27.72 -14.70 -12.13
N PHE A 644 26.97 -13.62 -12.24
CA PHE A 644 27.09 -12.69 -13.36
C PHE A 644 28.46 -12.00 -13.30
N LYS A 645 29.25 -12.13 -14.37
CA LYS A 645 30.55 -11.44 -14.50
C LYS A 645 30.37 -9.98 -14.92
N GLU A 646 29.30 -9.71 -15.67
CA GLU A 646 28.98 -8.41 -16.24
C GLU A 646 27.51 -8.07 -15.96
N LYS A 647 27.14 -6.81 -16.15
CA LYS A 647 25.73 -6.40 -16.08
C LYS A 647 24.92 -7.11 -17.17
N ILE A 648 23.65 -7.35 -16.90
CA ILE A 648 22.68 -7.74 -17.91
C ILE A 648 22.50 -6.55 -18.86
N ASP A 649 22.83 -6.74 -20.13
CA ASP A 649 22.54 -5.77 -21.18
C ASP A 649 21.02 -5.51 -21.24
N LEU A 650 20.63 -4.23 -21.12
CA LEU A 650 19.22 -3.81 -21.12
C LEU A 650 18.51 -4.11 -22.44
N SER A 651 19.26 -4.31 -23.53
CA SER A 651 18.71 -4.69 -24.83
C SER A 651 18.54 -6.21 -25.01
N SER A 652 19.14 -7.01 -24.13
CA SER A 652 19.15 -8.47 -24.21
C SER A 652 17.76 -9.09 -24.01
N GLU A 653 17.59 -10.30 -24.53
CA GLU A 653 16.36 -11.08 -24.32
C GLU A 653 16.10 -11.38 -22.84
N LEU A 654 17.16 -11.57 -22.04
CA LEU A 654 17.03 -11.73 -20.60
C LEU A 654 16.43 -10.49 -19.95
N ALA A 655 16.92 -9.28 -20.29
CA ALA A 655 16.39 -8.04 -19.74
C ALA A 655 14.92 -7.81 -20.13
N LYS A 656 14.57 -8.05 -21.39
CA LYS A 656 13.18 -7.97 -21.87
C LYS A 656 12.28 -8.96 -21.15
N THR A 657 12.70 -10.22 -21.04
CA THR A 657 11.94 -11.24 -20.32
C THR A 657 11.76 -10.87 -18.84
N LEU A 658 12.81 -10.45 -18.13
CA LEU A 658 12.70 -10.02 -16.73
C LEU A 658 11.76 -8.81 -16.56
N SER A 659 11.89 -7.78 -17.39
CA SER A 659 11.13 -6.54 -17.26
C SER A 659 9.69 -6.64 -17.75
N GLU A 660 9.49 -7.17 -18.96
CA GLU A 660 8.18 -7.19 -19.63
C GLU A 660 7.32 -8.36 -19.14
N LYS A 661 7.90 -9.56 -18.97
CA LYS A 661 7.14 -10.76 -18.59
C LYS A 661 6.97 -10.91 -17.09
N PHE A 662 7.99 -10.53 -16.29
CA PHE A 662 7.98 -10.75 -14.83
C PHE A 662 7.92 -9.46 -14.00
N GLN A 663 7.88 -8.28 -14.65
CA GLN A 663 7.81 -6.98 -13.98
C GLN A 663 8.99 -6.71 -13.02
N ILE A 664 10.17 -7.21 -13.39
CA ILE A 664 11.41 -7.05 -12.61
C ILE A 664 12.23 -5.89 -13.18
N ASP A 665 12.61 -4.97 -12.30
CA ASP A 665 13.50 -3.86 -12.65
C ASP A 665 14.95 -4.35 -12.82
N VAL A 666 15.37 -4.48 -14.08
CA VAL A 666 16.70 -4.97 -14.47
C VAL A 666 17.81 -4.01 -14.02
N GLN A 667 17.55 -2.70 -13.89
CA GLN A 667 18.57 -1.76 -13.40
C GLN A 667 18.90 -2.06 -11.93
N ASN A 668 17.87 -2.38 -11.15
CA ASN A 668 18.02 -2.81 -9.77
C ASN A 668 18.74 -4.16 -9.65
N VAL A 669 18.53 -5.09 -10.58
CA VAL A 669 19.30 -6.35 -10.66
C VAL A 669 20.78 -6.04 -10.96
N ASN A 670 21.05 -5.21 -11.97
CA ASN A 670 22.40 -4.81 -12.37
C ASN A 670 23.18 -4.13 -11.25
N LYS A 671 22.53 -3.22 -10.51
CA LYS A 671 23.11 -2.60 -9.32
C LYS A 671 23.57 -3.65 -8.30
N ARG A 672 22.79 -4.71 -8.09
CA ARG A 672 23.12 -5.78 -7.14
C ARG A 672 24.22 -6.70 -7.65
N ILE A 673 24.27 -6.98 -8.96
CA ILE A 673 25.38 -7.68 -9.62
C ILE A 673 26.69 -6.93 -9.34
N GLU A 674 26.74 -5.62 -9.60
CA GLU A 674 27.93 -4.80 -9.36
C GLU A 674 28.32 -4.76 -7.89
N GLN A 675 27.36 -4.56 -6.99
CA GLN A 675 27.61 -4.55 -5.55
C GLN A 675 28.26 -5.86 -5.08
N TYR A 676 27.77 -7.00 -5.58
CA TYR A 676 28.31 -8.31 -5.20
C TYR A 676 29.70 -8.55 -5.79
N ALA A 677 29.91 -8.21 -7.07
CA ALA A 677 31.21 -8.30 -7.72
C ALA A 677 32.27 -7.44 -7.00
N ASN A 678 31.93 -6.20 -6.65
CA ASN A 678 32.79 -5.29 -5.89
C ASN A 678 33.09 -5.80 -4.48
N CYS A 679 32.20 -6.59 -3.88
CA CYS A 679 32.42 -7.18 -2.57
C CYS A 679 33.39 -8.36 -2.64
N ILE A 680 33.33 -9.17 -3.70
CA ILE A 680 34.25 -10.29 -3.91
C ILE A 680 35.66 -9.78 -4.25
N SER A 681 35.77 -8.77 -5.12
CA SER A 681 37.06 -8.24 -5.57
C SER A 681 37.89 -7.59 -4.46
N LYS A 682 37.26 -7.14 -3.36
CA LYS A 682 37.96 -6.58 -2.19
C LYS A 682 38.52 -7.65 -1.24
N LYS A 683 38.10 -8.90 -1.39
CA LYS A 683 38.46 -10.02 -0.49
C LYS A 683 39.64 -10.84 -1.03
N ASN A 684 39.77 -10.89 -2.35
CA ASN A 684 40.94 -11.43 -3.04
C ASN A 684 42.00 -10.34 -3.14
#